data_AF-A0A1B1YJ58-F1
#
_entry.id   AF-A0A1B1YJ58-F1
#
_cell.length_a   1.000
_cell.length_b   1.000
_cell.length_c   1.000
_cell.angle_alpha   90.00
_cell.angle_beta   90.00
_cell.angle_gamma   90.00
#
_symmetry.space_group_name_H-M   'P 1'
#
loop_
_entity.id
_entity.type
_entity.pdbx_description
1 polymer ?
#
loop_
_entity_poly.entity_id
_entity_poly.type
_entity_poly.pdbx_seq_one_letter_code
_entity_poly.pdbx_strand_id
1 'polypeptide(L)'
;MHSRQLKAFLMVLVMIFSFVFSSNTVLAEGEKVDISATANNDELIRAKEYFDLSITVTNNNEKPISDIKVNFGKTSSFIPSGGRVQTIEGTLAPGESVTEDFEMFYSGEKETALMITVRYNYDGQYQKVAKTINIDNVAPDTSSGGDNTGGGDGGGGGLTSEFKPVLEITSAAMPEGKAGGTITIPLTISNIAKYEAREVRITPTLPENVFIIDQLTVYKVVDKIPAGKSADVEFKFKINEKADENIYKIPLQIKYKNIYGNDFTDTKEIYIKITNNNLPARLVVRDAKTNPEVIKPGETFALTFDLWNMGTLEAKNVTVDLNPGNEFFVLNNVTKNYFFEINGLNNKEVTYNLKAKDKLESGTYVVKVLMSHDGETNLEYPLYVKVEGDEKEENVDIVTENVQTPNQAVLAEQPFTVSFDIKNTGTTEAEEIKVTVEAGDKILPQSLNVLTINGLKPDESVPVSFSFISTKDVESKVYPIKAVIEYKKGEEQVKKEQYMGVLIEAEKDKQTLNTVPKIIISEYSSDPAVVKAGENFTLYMTFLNTSKVKAVENMKITLVVNETSEETGGSVFTPVQSSNTFYIDRLEPGETSQKTLVMYTIPDAKAKTYVVTAVFEYEYEENGELKTNKMEDVFGIPVIQPAKLEVTDVIVPDPAYIGEPVYISSEFYNMGRVKLSKLMVRIESEDFDTRESNYFVGNFDIGASDYYEASITLTKPGENRGKVVYTFEDAAGEEHRIEKEFTINAIEAEPVINPFPGDFPGDMGKDPNMSGGKNSFPFVWVAVGGGVLVIGVIVLVIVLRKRKKRKELMLDEDI
;
A
#
# COMPACT_ATOMS: atom_id res chain seq x y z
N MET A 1 40.78 53.60 -101.21
CA MET A 1 41.86 54.40 -100.60
C MET A 1 41.24 55.24 -99.51
N HIS A 2 41.90 55.29 -98.35
CA HIS A 2 42.05 56.46 -97.48
C HIS A 2 40.88 57.44 -97.32
N SER A 3 40.57 57.98 -96.16
CA SER A 3 41.09 57.91 -94.81
C SER A 3 40.44 59.10 -94.14
N ARG A 4 40.14 58.96 -92.85
CA ARG A 4 40.05 60.08 -91.91
C ARG A 4 39.06 61.17 -92.30
N GLN A 5 37.79 60.93 -92.00
CA GLN A 5 36.87 61.91 -91.36
C GLN A 5 35.61 61.22 -90.79
N LEU A 6 35.48 59.90 -90.94
CA LEU A 6 34.29 59.16 -90.58
C LEU A 6 34.35 58.56 -89.15
N LYS A 7 34.60 59.40 -88.13
CA LYS A 7 34.52 59.02 -86.70
C LYS A 7 34.07 60.18 -85.79
N ALA A 8 33.34 61.16 -86.33
CA ALA A 8 32.88 62.34 -85.59
C ALA A 8 31.34 62.49 -85.49
N PHE A 9 30.55 61.50 -85.97
CA PHE A 9 29.09 61.50 -85.79
C PHE A 9 28.56 60.28 -85.00
N LEU A 10 29.49 59.48 -84.45
CA LEU A 10 29.23 58.44 -83.45
C LEU A 10 29.91 58.83 -82.12
N MET A 11 29.79 60.11 -81.75
CA MET A 11 30.45 60.70 -80.57
C MET A 11 29.50 61.66 -79.81
N VAL A 12 28.20 61.38 -79.87
CA VAL A 12 27.20 61.93 -78.92
C VAL A 12 26.41 60.80 -78.22
N LEU A 13 26.56 59.55 -78.67
CA LEU A 13 25.97 58.37 -78.02
C LEU A 13 26.97 57.57 -77.15
N VAL A 14 28.23 58.04 -77.01
CA VAL A 14 29.31 57.33 -76.29
C VAL A 14 30.11 58.30 -75.40
N MET A 15 29.40 59.14 -74.65
CA MET A 15 29.97 59.87 -73.49
C MET A 15 29.09 59.79 -72.24
N ILE A 16 28.10 58.88 -72.23
CA ILE A 16 27.28 58.54 -71.06
C ILE A 16 27.57 57.11 -70.54
N PHE A 17 28.40 56.32 -71.21
CA PHE A 17 28.79 54.99 -70.69
C PHE A 17 30.18 54.57 -71.19
N SER A 18 31.23 54.85 -70.41
CA SER A 18 32.41 53.97 -70.24
C SER A 18 33.38 54.47 -69.14
N PHE A 19 33.06 54.14 -67.89
CA PHE A 19 33.96 53.49 -66.92
C PHE A 19 33.07 52.42 -66.24
N VAL A 20 32.98 51.21 -66.80
CA VAL A 20 33.75 50.02 -66.39
C VAL A 20 33.52 49.73 -64.89
N PHE A 21 32.45 49.03 -64.54
CA PHE A 21 32.36 47.57 -64.30
C PHE A 21 33.19 47.04 -63.10
N SER A 22 32.44 46.38 -62.21
CA SER A 22 32.80 45.34 -61.22
C SER A 22 33.61 45.73 -59.97
N SER A 23 32.87 46.12 -58.92
CA SER A 23 32.64 45.21 -57.79
C SER A 23 31.26 45.51 -57.21
N ASN A 24 30.40 44.49 -57.26
CA ASN A 24 29.02 44.45 -56.77
C ASN A 24 28.78 45.31 -55.52
N THR A 25 27.91 46.32 -55.63
CA THR A 25 27.00 46.64 -54.54
C THR A 25 25.62 46.21 -55.02
N VAL A 26 25.29 45.00 -54.60
CA VAL A 26 23.97 44.38 -54.58
C VAL A 26 22.90 45.48 -54.43
N LEU A 27 21.95 45.51 -55.35
CA LEU A 27 20.64 46.12 -55.09
C LEU A 27 20.16 45.56 -53.75
N ALA A 28 20.14 46.37 -52.69
CA ALA A 28 19.58 45.95 -51.42
C ALA A 28 18.05 45.85 -51.62
N GLU A 29 17.66 44.69 -52.10
CA GLU A 29 16.28 44.22 -52.14
C GLU A 29 15.80 44.13 -50.68
N GLY A 30 15.00 45.12 -50.26
CA GLY A 30 13.98 44.96 -49.22
C GLY A 30 14.32 45.40 -47.78
N GLU A 31 14.41 46.69 -47.51
CA GLU A 31 13.97 47.20 -46.19
C GLU A 31 12.48 47.52 -46.27
N LYS A 32 11.66 46.53 -45.90
CA LYS A 32 10.19 46.59 -45.93
C LYS A 32 9.60 46.78 -44.52
N VAL A 33 10.36 47.29 -43.55
CA VAL A 33 9.85 47.80 -42.26
C VAL A 33 10.36 49.22 -42.08
N ASP A 34 9.46 50.19 -41.88
CA ASP A 34 9.84 51.58 -41.61
C ASP A 34 9.67 51.90 -40.11
N ILE A 35 10.52 52.80 -39.62
CA ILE A 35 10.54 53.28 -38.24
C ILE A 35 10.35 54.79 -38.27
N SER A 36 9.38 55.33 -37.54
CA SER A 36 9.35 56.76 -37.21
C SER A 36 9.29 56.93 -35.70
N ALA A 37 9.75 58.07 -35.20
CA ALA A 37 9.56 58.40 -33.79
C ALA A 37 9.29 59.87 -33.59
N THR A 38 8.51 60.16 -32.55
CA THR A 38 8.22 61.51 -32.07
C THR A 38 8.58 61.55 -30.58
N ALA A 39 9.37 62.55 -30.19
CA ALA A 39 9.80 62.69 -28.81
C ALA A 39 8.96 63.76 -28.11
N ASN A 40 8.32 63.40 -27.01
CA ASN A 40 7.58 64.30 -26.13
C ASN A 40 6.51 65.15 -26.85
N ASN A 41 5.87 64.59 -27.88
CA ASN A 41 4.92 65.31 -28.73
C ASN A 41 5.47 66.64 -29.31
N ASP A 42 6.78 66.66 -29.62
CA ASP A 42 7.54 67.83 -30.09
C ASP A 42 7.63 68.99 -29.05
N GLU A 43 7.18 68.79 -27.81
CA GLU A 43 7.36 69.75 -26.73
C GLU A 43 8.80 69.76 -26.21
N LEU A 44 9.25 70.89 -25.66
CA LEU A 44 10.61 71.07 -25.18
C LEU A 44 10.95 70.08 -24.05
N ILE A 45 11.98 69.25 -24.26
CA ILE A 45 12.51 68.31 -23.26
C ILE A 45 13.65 69.00 -22.51
N ARG A 46 13.50 69.23 -21.21
CA ARG A 46 14.56 69.86 -20.42
C ARG A 46 15.53 68.81 -19.89
N ALA A 47 16.78 69.23 -19.69
CA ALA A 47 17.78 68.38 -19.07
C ALA A 47 17.27 67.80 -17.74
N LYS A 48 17.51 66.50 -17.55
CA LYS A 48 17.17 65.72 -16.33
C LYS A 48 15.68 65.45 -16.14
N GLU A 49 14.88 65.51 -17.20
CA GLU A 49 13.48 65.09 -17.18
C GLU A 49 13.27 63.76 -17.91
N TYR A 50 12.22 63.04 -17.49
CA TYR A 50 11.68 61.93 -18.25
C TYR A 50 10.75 62.46 -19.34
N PHE A 51 10.74 61.79 -20.49
CA PHE A 51 9.87 62.10 -21.60
C PHE A 51 9.50 60.82 -22.34
N ASP A 52 8.35 60.85 -23.02
CA ASP A 52 7.91 59.71 -23.82
C ASP A 52 8.47 59.80 -25.24
N LEU A 53 9.10 58.72 -25.70
CA LEU A 53 9.51 58.55 -27.08
C LEU A 53 8.53 57.58 -27.75
N SER A 54 7.59 58.13 -28.52
CA SER A 54 6.63 57.36 -29.31
C SER A 54 7.32 56.81 -30.54
N ILE A 55 7.47 55.49 -30.66
CA ILE A 55 8.06 54.84 -31.85
C ILE A 55 6.95 54.14 -32.61
N THR A 56 6.80 54.50 -33.88
CA THR A 56 5.93 53.82 -34.83
C THR A 56 6.76 52.86 -35.68
N VAL A 57 6.35 51.58 -35.69
CA VAL A 57 6.91 50.55 -36.57
C VAL A 57 5.85 50.17 -37.60
N THR A 58 6.16 50.33 -38.88
CA THR A 58 5.25 50.01 -40.00
C THR A 58 5.75 48.79 -40.76
N ASN A 59 4.91 47.76 -40.87
CA ASN A 59 5.22 46.57 -41.66
C ASN A 59 4.85 46.77 -43.14
N ASN A 60 5.81 47.13 -43.97
CA ASN A 60 5.66 47.20 -45.44
C ASN A 60 6.01 45.86 -46.14
N ASN A 61 6.14 44.75 -45.41
CA ASN A 61 6.32 43.42 -45.99
C ASN A 61 5.00 42.83 -46.49
N GLU A 62 5.10 41.80 -47.33
CA GLU A 62 3.95 41.05 -47.86
C GLU A 62 3.39 40.00 -46.87
N LYS A 63 4.10 39.73 -45.76
CA LYS A 63 3.69 38.79 -44.70
C LYS A 63 3.77 39.45 -43.31
N PRO A 64 3.08 38.90 -42.30
CA PRO A 64 3.15 39.44 -40.94
C PRO A 64 4.56 39.34 -40.33
N ILE A 65 4.85 40.24 -39.39
CA ILE A 65 6.07 40.21 -38.56
C ILE A 65 5.72 40.05 -37.09
N SER A 66 6.52 39.30 -36.34
CA SER A 66 6.31 39.00 -34.91
C SER A 66 7.61 39.05 -34.11
N ASP A 67 7.53 38.93 -32.78
CA ASP A 67 8.69 39.09 -31.87
C ASP A 67 9.47 40.38 -32.14
N ILE A 68 8.72 41.49 -32.21
CA ILE A 68 9.25 42.82 -32.55
C ILE A 68 9.96 43.37 -31.32
N LYS A 69 11.27 43.56 -31.44
CA LYS A 69 12.14 44.06 -30.37
C LYS A 69 12.82 45.34 -30.80
N VAL A 70 12.57 46.41 -30.06
CA VAL A 70 13.23 47.71 -30.23
C VAL A 70 14.50 47.72 -29.38
N ASN A 71 15.64 47.99 -30.02
CA ASN A 71 16.92 48.13 -29.36
C ASN A 71 17.45 49.56 -29.50
N PHE A 72 17.60 50.24 -28.35
CA PHE A 72 18.14 51.58 -28.25
C PHE A 72 19.66 51.56 -28.21
N GLY A 73 20.27 52.24 -29.17
CA GLY A 73 21.71 52.44 -29.28
C GLY A 73 22.28 53.13 -28.04
N LYS A 74 23.56 52.86 -27.76
CA LYS A 74 24.24 53.44 -26.61
C LYS A 74 24.56 54.91 -26.89
N THR A 75 23.90 55.81 -26.17
CA THR A 75 24.22 57.24 -26.09
C THR A 75 24.34 57.66 -24.63
N SER A 76 25.04 58.77 -24.38
CA SER A 76 25.04 59.44 -23.07
C SER A 76 23.85 60.38 -22.88
N SER A 77 23.14 60.77 -23.95
CA SER A 77 22.04 61.74 -23.89
C SER A 77 20.70 61.14 -23.51
N PHE A 78 20.33 59.98 -24.07
CA PHE A 78 19.00 59.40 -23.92
C PHE A 78 19.07 57.99 -23.32
N ILE A 79 18.39 57.76 -22.20
CA ILE A 79 18.47 56.51 -21.44
C ILE A 79 17.06 55.91 -21.32
N PRO A 80 16.78 54.72 -21.87
CA PRO A 80 15.47 54.08 -21.76
C PRO A 80 15.24 53.49 -20.35
N SER A 81 14.10 53.80 -19.73
CA SER A 81 13.72 53.31 -18.39
C SER A 81 13.49 51.79 -18.36
N GLY A 82 12.86 51.23 -19.40
CA GLY A 82 12.57 49.79 -19.54
C GLY A 82 13.75 48.93 -20.00
N GLY A 83 14.97 49.48 -19.98
CA GLY A 83 16.16 48.82 -20.52
C GLY A 83 16.34 49.06 -22.03
N ARG A 84 17.49 48.63 -22.56
CA ARG A 84 17.88 48.91 -23.95
C ARG A 84 17.15 48.09 -24.99
N VAL A 85 16.64 46.92 -24.63
CA VAL A 85 15.87 46.06 -25.53
C VAL A 85 14.49 45.93 -24.94
N GLN A 86 13.49 46.39 -25.66
CA GLN A 86 12.09 46.36 -25.24
C GLN A 86 11.24 45.70 -26.33
N THR A 87 10.22 44.97 -25.92
CA THR A 87 9.35 44.21 -26.82
C THR A 87 8.11 45.02 -27.13
N ILE A 88 7.71 45.05 -28.40
CA ILE A 88 6.38 45.47 -28.81
C ILE A 88 5.54 44.19 -28.92
N GLU A 89 4.52 44.08 -28.08
CA GLU A 89 3.69 42.89 -28.00
C GLU A 89 2.82 42.74 -29.26
N GLY A 90 2.65 41.50 -29.71
CA GLY A 90 1.77 41.15 -30.82
C GLY A 90 2.47 40.89 -32.17
N THR A 91 1.66 40.87 -33.22
CA THR A 91 2.06 40.57 -34.60
C THR A 91 1.48 41.64 -35.51
N LEU A 92 2.29 42.21 -36.40
CA LEU A 92 1.87 43.24 -37.36
C LEU A 92 1.58 42.61 -38.72
N ALA A 93 0.36 42.75 -39.24
CA ALA A 93 0.02 42.30 -40.58
C ALA A 93 0.63 43.23 -41.67
N PRO A 94 0.66 42.80 -42.95
CA PRO A 94 1.08 43.65 -44.06
C PRO A 94 0.33 44.98 -44.11
N GLY A 95 1.06 46.09 -44.14
CA GLY A 95 0.54 47.46 -44.17
C GLY A 95 0.14 48.05 -42.82
N GLU A 96 0.21 47.28 -41.72
CA GLU A 96 -0.12 47.77 -40.39
C GLU A 96 1.04 48.50 -39.73
N SER A 97 0.69 49.42 -38.82
CA SER A 97 1.63 50.13 -37.96
C SER A 97 1.20 50.01 -36.51
N VAL A 98 2.18 49.93 -35.62
CA VAL A 98 1.99 50.04 -34.17
C VAL A 98 2.83 51.19 -33.66
N THR A 99 2.27 52.00 -32.77
CA THR A 99 3.00 53.02 -32.03
C THR A 99 3.02 52.63 -30.57
N GLU A 100 4.21 52.57 -29.99
CA GLU A 100 4.41 52.34 -28.56
C GLU A 100 5.22 53.49 -27.96
N ASP A 101 4.85 53.87 -26.75
CA ASP A 101 5.51 54.92 -25.99
C ASP A 101 6.58 54.32 -25.08
N PHE A 102 7.81 54.80 -25.23
CA PHE A 102 8.93 54.36 -24.41
C PHE A 102 9.36 55.51 -23.51
N GLU A 103 9.29 55.32 -22.19
CA GLU A 103 9.78 56.31 -21.25
C GLU A 103 11.31 56.39 -21.33
N MET A 104 11.81 57.59 -21.62
CA MET A 104 13.22 57.92 -21.77
C MET A 104 13.61 59.00 -20.77
N PHE A 105 14.83 58.91 -20.25
CA PHE A 105 15.44 59.98 -19.47
C PHE A 105 16.42 60.78 -20.33
N TYR A 106 16.23 62.10 -20.42
CA TYR A 106 17.19 62.99 -21.08
C TYR A 106 18.23 63.51 -20.09
N SER A 107 19.48 63.22 -20.37
CA SER A 107 20.57 63.40 -19.41
C SER A 107 21.19 64.81 -19.41
N GLY A 108 20.83 65.65 -20.40
CA GLY A 108 21.27 67.05 -20.56
C GLY A 108 22.44 67.29 -21.52
N GLU A 109 22.96 66.25 -22.17
CA GLU A 109 24.10 66.32 -23.09
C GLU A 109 23.73 66.88 -24.47
N LYS A 110 24.71 67.40 -25.23
CA LYS A 110 24.48 68.05 -26.54
C LYS A 110 24.19 67.09 -27.70
N GLU A 111 24.41 65.79 -27.54
CA GLU A 111 24.16 64.80 -28.60
C GLU A 111 22.66 64.58 -28.79
N THR A 112 22.12 64.86 -29.98
CA THR A 112 20.69 64.71 -30.30
C THR A 112 20.37 63.43 -31.08
N ALA A 113 21.38 62.71 -31.57
CA ALA A 113 21.20 61.50 -32.36
C ALA A 113 21.01 60.26 -31.49
N LEU A 114 19.96 59.46 -31.77
CA LEU A 114 19.69 58.16 -31.16
C LEU A 114 19.53 57.10 -32.25
N MET A 115 20.37 56.07 -32.22
CA MET A 115 20.23 54.91 -33.11
C MET A 115 19.19 53.94 -32.55
N ILE A 116 18.18 53.59 -33.34
CA ILE A 116 17.17 52.59 -33.00
C ILE A 116 17.33 51.41 -33.96
N THR A 117 17.41 50.20 -33.41
CA THR A 117 17.42 48.96 -34.20
C THR A 117 16.20 48.13 -33.85
N VAL A 118 15.30 47.92 -34.79
CA VAL A 118 14.17 47.01 -34.64
C VAL A 118 14.57 45.64 -35.18
N ARG A 119 14.49 44.61 -34.33
CA ARG A 119 14.61 43.20 -34.73
C ARG A 119 13.23 42.58 -34.75
N TYR A 120 12.96 41.74 -35.72
CA TYR A 120 11.67 41.08 -35.87
C TYR A 120 11.84 39.74 -36.55
N ASN A 121 10.92 38.82 -36.29
CA ASN A 121 10.79 37.57 -37.00
C ASN A 121 9.92 37.78 -38.24
N TYR A 122 10.45 37.43 -39.41
CA TYR A 122 9.74 37.40 -40.68
C TYR A 122 9.90 36.01 -41.29
N ASP A 123 8.79 35.29 -41.45
CA ASP A 123 8.74 33.96 -42.08
C ASP A 123 9.71 32.93 -41.43
N GLY A 124 9.87 33.00 -40.10
CA GLY A 124 10.72 32.10 -39.32
C GLY A 124 12.20 32.51 -39.25
N GLN A 125 12.58 33.65 -39.86
CA GLN A 125 13.93 34.19 -39.79
C GLN A 125 13.97 35.58 -39.15
N TYR A 126 14.94 35.80 -38.27
CA TYR A 126 15.15 37.10 -37.65
C TYR A 126 15.82 38.08 -38.60
N GLN A 127 15.15 39.19 -38.84
CA GLN A 127 15.63 40.34 -39.60
C GLN A 127 15.83 41.54 -38.67
N LYS A 128 16.56 42.55 -39.16
CA LYS A 128 16.75 43.81 -38.43
C LYS A 128 16.77 45.00 -39.37
N VAL A 129 16.18 46.10 -38.93
CA VAL A 129 16.29 47.42 -39.56
C VAL A 129 16.81 48.41 -38.52
N ALA A 130 17.70 49.31 -38.93
CA ALA A 130 18.27 50.32 -38.04
C ALA A 130 18.09 51.72 -38.62
N LYS A 131 17.63 52.65 -37.78
CA LYS A 131 17.40 54.05 -38.15
C LYS A 131 17.94 54.95 -37.06
N THR A 132 18.68 55.98 -37.46
CA THR A 132 19.10 57.05 -36.54
C THR A 132 18.05 58.15 -36.57
N ILE A 133 17.57 58.56 -35.40
CA ILE A 133 16.59 59.64 -35.22
C ILE A 133 17.27 60.77 -34.46
N ASN A 134 17.02 62.01 -34.87
CA ASN A 134 17.49 63.20 -34.16
C ASN A 134 16.36 63.75 -33.28
N ILE A 135 16.62 63.87 -31.98
CA ILE A 135 15.70 64.45 -30.99
C ILE A 135 16.15 65.90 -30.76
N ASP A 136 15.69 66.80 -31.60
CA ASP A 136 16.17 68.19 -31.65
C ASP A 136 15.40 69.15 -30.71
N ASN A 137 14.27 68.71 -30.14
CA ASN A 137 13.47 69.45 -29.16
C ASN A 137 14.04 69.40 -27.73
N VAL A 138 15.34 69.13 -27.58
CA VAL A 138 16.02 69.13 -26.27
C VAL A 138 16.62 70.49 -25.93
N ALA A 139 16.60 70.84 -24.64
CA ALA A 139 17.39 71.93 -24.08
C ALA A 139 18.59 71.36 -23.30
N PRO A 140 19.81 71.33 -23.88
CA PRO A 140 21.02 70.89 -23.18
C PRO A 140 21.29 71.73 -21.93
N ASP A 141 21.88 71.10 -20.92
CA ASP A 141 22.31 71.81 -19.71
C ASP A 141 23.50 72.70 -20.09
N THR A 142 23.28 74.02 -20.19
CA THR A 142 24.33 74.98 -20.58
C THR A 142 25.30 75.32 -19.46
N SER A 143 25.22 74.62 -18.32
CA SER A 143 26.18 74.75 -17.22
C SER A 143 27.48 73.98 -17.50
N SER A 144 28.25 74.44 -18.48
CA SER A 144 29.63 74.00 -18.73
C SER A 144 30.59 75.15 -18.42
N GLY A 145 31.25 75.10 -17.26
CA GLY A 145 32.49 75.84 -17.01
C GLY A 145 32.54 76.56 -15.66
N GLY A 146 32.69 75.81 -14.57
CA GLY A 146 33.14 76.37 -13.29
C GLY A 146 34.67 76.45 -13.28
N ASP A 147 35.20 77.56 -13.80
CA ASP A 147 36.60 77.94 -13.61
C ASP A 147 36.88 78.15 -12.12
N ASN A 148 38.04 77.67 -11.69
CA ASN A 148 38.47 77.60 -10.32
C ASN A 148 39.07 78.96 -9.90
N THR A 149 38.26 79.93 -9.47
CA THR A 149 38.75 81.10 -8.72
C THR A 149 37.64 81.75 -7.89
N GLY A 150 37.91 81.98 -6.60
CA GLY A 150 37.24 83.01 -5.82
C GLY A 150 36.60 82.50 -4.54
N GLY A 151 37.31 82.63 -3.42
CA GLY A 151 36.73 82.46 -2.10
C GLY A 151 35.62 83.47 -1.84
N GLY A 152 34.60 83.04 -1.12
CA GLY A 152 33.49 83.87 -0.68
C GLY A 152 32.54 83.04 0.17
N ASP A 153 32.59 83.31 1.47
CA ASP A 153 31.70 82.81 2.50
C ASP A 153 30.23 83.04 2.10
N GLY A 154 29.40 82.00 2.15
CA GLY A 154 28.00 82.09 1.73
C GLY A 154 27.25 80.77 1.92
N GLY A 155 26.71 80.57 3.12
CA GLY A 155 25.82 79.45 3.42
C GLY A 155 24.60 79.42 2.50
N GLY A 156 24.55 78.42 1.64
CA GLY A 156 23.37 78.00 0.88
C GLY A 156 23.41 76.47 0.80
N GLY A 157 22.71 75.80 1.72
CA GLY A 157 22.62 74.35 1.76
C GLY A 157 21.94 73.82 0.50
N GLY A 158 22.74 73.41 -0.48
CA GLY A 158 22.26 72.58 -1.59
C GLY A 158 21.77 71.23 -1.04
N LEU A 159 20.61 70.79 -1.50
CA LEU A 159 19.98 69.53 -1.08
C LEU A 159 20.84 68.35 -1.58
N THR A 160 21.83 67.95 -0.78
CA THR A 160 22.73 66.81 -1.05
C THR A 160 21.99 65.49 -1.32
N SER A 161 20.72 65.41 -0.92
CA SER A 161 19.79 64.31 -1.20
C SER A 161 19.41 64.13 -2.67
N GLU A 162 19.57 65.14 -3.53
CA GLU A 162 19.25 65.06 -4.96
C GLU A 162 20.23 64.14 -5.74
N PHE A 163 21.42 63.89 -5.16
CA PHE A 163 22.42 62.98 -5.71
C PHE A 163 22.11 61.52 -5.31
N LYS A 164 20.94 61.02 -5.70
CA LYS A 164 20.45 59.68 -5.34
C LYS A 164 20.93 58.62 -6.36
N PRO A 165 21.71 57.61 -5.95
CA PRO A 165 21.95 56.41 -6.74
C PRO A 165 20.66 55.63 -7.01
N VAL A 166 20.58 54.87 -8.10
CA VAL A 166 19.42 54.04 -8.43
C VAL A 166 19.89 52.62 -8.69
N LEU A 167 19.51 51.69 -7.82
CA LEU A 167 19.96 50.31 -7.85
C LEU A 167 18.86 49.38 -8.37
N GLU A 168 19.15 48.66 -9.45
CA GLU A 168 18.26 47.68 -10.07
C GLU A 168 18.84 46.27 -10.03
N ILE A 169 17.97 45.26 -9.93
CA ILE A 169 18.36 43.85 -10.00
C ILE A 169 18.32 43.42 -11.47
N THR A 170 19.45 42.94 -11.99
CA THR A 170 19.59 42.54 -13.40
C THR A 170 19.89 41.04 -13.58
N SER A 171 19.69 40.23 -12.54
CA SER A 171 19.79 38.76 -12.65
C SER A 171 18.73 38.18 -13.59
N ALA A 172 19.10 37.18 -14.40
CA ALA A 172 18.28 36.73 -15.52
C ALA A 172 17.49 35.43 -15.30
N ALA A 173 17.73 34.65 -14.23
CA ALA A 173 17.07 33.36 -14.00
C ALA A 173 16.51 33.20 -12.59
N MET A 174 15.32 32.62 -12.47
CA MET A 174 14.70 32.23 -11.20
C MET A 174 15.43 31.01 -10.62
N PRO A 175 16.04 31.11 -9.43
CA PRO A 175 16.70 29.96 -8.80
C PRO A 175 15.69 28.89 -8.38
N GLU A 176 16.06 27.63 -8.55
CA GLU A 176 15.31 26.47 -8.09
C GLU A 176 16.11 25.69 -7.05
N GLY A 177 15.46 25.27 -5.97
CA GLY A 177 16.06 24.46 -4.92
C GLY A 177 15.13 23.34 -4.47
N LYS A 178 15.72 22.23 -4.02
CA LYS A 178 14.97 21.08 -3.48
C LYS A 178 14.90 21.18 -1.95
N ALA A 179 13.76 20.81 -1.37
CA ALA A 179 13.59 20.71 0.07
C ALA A 179 14.69 19.83 0.70
N GLY A 180 15.26 20.28 1.83
CA GLY A 180 16.41 19.64 2.50
C GLY A 180 17.77 19.93 1.86
N GLY A 181 17.79 20.44 0.62
CA GLY A 181 18.98 20.85 -0.10
C GLY A 181 19.49 22.24 0.27
N THR A 182 20.46 22.73 -0.51
CA THR A 182 20.97 24.11 -0.40
C THR A 182 20.74 24.84 -1.71
N ILE A 183 20.11 26.01 -1.64
CA ILE A 183 19.90 26.89 -2.79
C ILE A 183 20.94 28.01 -2.80
N THR A 184 21.39 28.36 -3.99
CA THR A 184 22.28 29.48 -4.25
C THR A 184 21.55 30.51 -5.10
N ILE A 185 21.46 31.74 -4.61
CA ILE A 185 20.71 32.84 -5.21
C ILE A 185 21.72 33.89 -5.69
N PRO A 186 22.11 33.87 -6.98
CA PRO A 186 22.98 34.88 -7.56
C PRO A 186 22.21 36.18 -7.87
N LEU A 187 22.68 37.30 -7.33
CA LEU A 187 22.10 38.63 -7.54
C LEU A 187 23.14 39.57 -8.17
N THR A 188 22.83 40.09 -9.34
CA THR A 188 23.57 41.20 -9.95
C THR A 188 22.80 42.50 -9.71
N ILE A 189 23.43 43.45 -9.02
CA ILE A 189 22.87 44.77 -8.71
C ILE A 189 23.58 45.81 -9.56
N SER A 190 22.82 46.49 -10.41
CA SER A 190 23.29 47.51 -11.34
C SER A 190 22.91 48.90 -10.86
N ASN A 191 23.88 49.80 -10.78
CA ASN A 191 23.63 51.22 -10.54
C ASN A 191 23.40 51.93 -11.87
N ILE A 192 22.15 52.27 -12.17
CA ILE A 192 21.75 52.93 -13.42
C ILE A 192 21.81 54.46 -13.35
N ALA A 193 22.08 55.03 -12.17
CA ALA A 193 22.22 56.46 -11.99
C ALA A 193 23.63 56.98 -12.35
N LYS A 194 23.75 58.31 -12.48
CA LYS A 194 25.04 59.02 -12.64
C LYS A 194 25.84 59.15 -11.34
N TYR A 195 25.28 58.71 -10.21
CA TYR A 195 25.85 58.90 -8.87
C TYR A 195 26.25 57.57 -8.24
N GLU A 196 27.45 57.52 -7.63
CA GLU A 196 27.98 56.33 -6.96
C GLU A 196 27.17 55.97 -5.71
N ALA A 197 26.80 54.69 -5.58
CA ALA A 197 26.28 54.14 -4.33
C ALA A 197 27.45 53.63 -3.47
N ARG A 198 27.42 53.93 -2.18
CA ARG A 198 28.40 53.50 -1.17
C ARG A 198 27.72 52.73 -0.05
N GLU A 199 28.47 51.89 0.64
CA GLU A 199 28.00 51.13 1.81
C GLU A 199 26.68 50.39 1.54
N VAL A 200 26.57 49.77 0.35
CA VAL A 200 25.34 49.10 -0.08
C VAL A 200 25.15 47.83 0.73
N ARG A 201 24.11 47.78 1.56
CA ARG A 201 23.70 46.63 2.35
C ARG A 201 22.39 46.05 1.82
N ILE A 202 22.42 44.78 1.46
CA ILE A 202 21.25 44.03 0.96
C ILE A 202 20.83 43.02 2.03
N THR A 203 19.59 43.13 2.49
CA THR A 203 19.01 42.28 3.52
C THR A 203 17.74 41.61 2.98
N PRO A 204 17.71 40.28 2.81
CA PRO A 204 16.49 39.56 2.44
C PRO A 204 15.57 39.35 3.64
N THR A 205 14.27 39.43 3.40
CA THR A 205 13.22 38.98 4.31
C THR A 205 12.81 37.57 3.88
N LEU A 206 13.23 36.55 4.64
CA LEU A 206 12.97 35.15 4.31
C LEU A 206 11.60 34.70 4.83
N PRO A 207 10.85 33.89 4.06
CA PRO A 207 9.61 33.28 4.53
C PRO A 207 9.86 32.32 5.70
N GLU A 208 8.93 32.29 6.65
CA GLU A 208 9.00 31.39 7.80
C GLU A 208 8.95 29.92 7.38
N ASN A 209 9.66 29.06 8.11
CA ASN A 209 9.71 27.60 7.93
C ASN A 209 10.23 27.07 6.59
N VAL A 210 10.57 27.92 5.62
CA VAL A 210 11.12 27.49 4.31
C VAL A 210 12.65 27.36 4.35
N PHE A 211 13.32 28.30 5.02
CA PHE A 211 14.79 28.34 5.11
C PHE A 211 15.28 28.09 6.53
N ILE A 212 16.38 27.36 6.64
CA ILE A 212 17.12 27.21 7.89
C ILE A 212 18.18 28.32 7.94
N ILE A 213 18.12 29.16 8.98
CA ILE A 213 19.09 30.24 9.21
C ILE A 213 20.11 29.74 10.24
N ASP A 214 21.29 29.36 9.77
CA ASP A 214 22.42 28.87 10.57
C ASP A 214 23.56 29.88 10.69
N GLN A 215 23.28 31.16 10.38
CA GLN A 215 24.27 32.25 10.35
C GLN A 215 23.82 33.44 11.20
N LEU A 216 24.80 34.14 11.81
CA LEU A 216 24.56 35.28 12.71
C LEU A 216 23.95 36.49 11.98
N THR A 217 24.31 36.69 10.70
CA THR A 217 23.87 37.83 9.91
C THR A 217 23.41 37.39 8.54
N VAL A 218 22.23 37.85 8.14
CA VAL A 218 21.64 37.57 6.82
C VAL A 218 21.63 38.87 6.00
N TYR A 219 22.81 39.36 5.63
CA TYR A 219 22.94 40.48 4.69
C TYR A 219 24.24 40.37 3.91
N LYS A 220 24.29 41.03 2.75
CA LYS A 220 25.52 41.24 1.97
C LYS A 220 25.85 42.71 1.90
N VAL A 221 27.14 43.03 1.84
CA VAL A 221 27.64 44.40 1.72
C VAL A 221 28.47 44.52 0.46
N VAL A 222 28.28 45.62 -0.25
CA VAL A 222 29.12 46.06 -1.35
C VAL A 222 29.60 47.48 -1.02
N ASP A 223 30.92 47.66 -0.92
CA ASP A 223 31.51 48.92 -0.48
C ASP A 223 31.11 50.09 -1.38
N LYS A 224 31.11 49.86 -2.70
CA LYS A 224 30.65 50.83 -3.69
C LYS A 224 30.16 50.19 -4.98
N ILE A 225 29.18 50.81 -5.61
CA ILE A 225 28.72 50.51 -6.96
C ILE A 225 28.79 51.81 -7.78
N PRO A 226 29.85 51.99 -8.60
CA PRO A 226 30.00 53.19 -9.42
C PRO A 226 28.84 53.38 -10.41
N ALA A 227 28.66 54.61 -10.87
CA ALA A 227 27.66 54.96 -11.87
C ALA A 227 27.80 54.07 -13.14
N GLY A 228 26.69 53.48 -13.57
CA GLY A 228 26.63 52.60 -14.75
C GLY A 228 27.37 51.27 -14.60
N LYS A 229 27.75 50.86 -13.38
CA LYS A 229 28.42 49.59 -13.09
C LYS A 229 27.51 48.68 -12.28
N SER A 230 27.90 47.41 -12.21
CA SER A 230 27.18 46.36 -11.48
C SER A 230 28.09 45.68 -10.48
N ALA A 231 27.49 45.10 -9.46
CA ALA A 231 28.15 44.24 -8.49
C ALA A 231 27.36 42.94 -8.33
N ASP A 232 28.09 41.83 -8.22
CA ASP A 232 27.50 40.51 -7.98
C ASP A 232 27.57 40.16 -6.51
N VAL A 233 26.46 39.65 -5.97
CA VAL A 233 26.37 39.11 -4.63
C VAL A 233 25.65 37.76 -4.67
N GLU A 234 26.01 36.86 -3.77
CA GLU A 234 25.44 35.52 -3.71
C GLU A 234 24.89 35.24 -2.31
N PHE A 235 23.60 34.87 -2.23
CA PHE A 235 23.01 34.33 -1.01
C PHE A 235 22.95 32.81 -1.09
N LYS A 236 23.33 32.13 -0.01
CA LYS A 236 23.26 30.68 0.10
C LYS A 236 22.41 30.33 1.31
N PHE A 237 21.37 29.53 1.11
CA PHE A 237 20.45 29.13 2.16
C PHE A 237 20.19 27.63 2.12
N LYS A 238 20.17 26.99 3.29
CA LYS A 238 19.65 25.63 3.43
C LYS A 238 18.12 25.68 3.44
N ILE A 239 17.48 24.85 2.64
CA ILE A 239 16.02 24.73 2.57
C ILE A 239 15.58 23.70 3.62
N ASN A 240 14.52 24.00 4.35
CA ASN A 240 13.90 23.06 5.27
C ASN A 240 13.45 21.81 4.50
N GLU A 241 13.71 20.61 5.03
CA GLU A 241 13.30 19.34 4.43
C GLU A 241 11.78 19.17 4.37
N LYS A 242 11.04 19.93 5.18
CA LYS A 242 9.57 19.99 5.23
C LYS A 242 8.99 21.23 4.54
N ALA A 243 9.80 21.99 3.79
CA ALA A 243 9.31 23.17 3.07
C ALA A 243 8.29 22.77 2.00
N ASP A 244 7.16 23.47 1.91
CA ASP A 244 6.16 23.19 0.89
C ASP A 244 6.69 23.46 -0.53
N GLU A 245 6.22 22.68 -1.50
CA GLU A 245 6.47 22.97 -2.91
C GLU A 245 5.71 24.23 -3.33
N ASN A 246 6.44 25.29 -3.67
CA ASN A 246 5.86 26.57 -4.08
C ASN A 246 6.89 27.49 -4.74
N ILE A 247 6.41 28.57 -5.37
CA ILE A 247 7.23 29.73 -5.73
C ILE A 247 7.13 30.75 -4.60
N TYR A 248 8.25 30.95 -3.91
CA TYR A 248 8.34 31.89 -2.80
C TYR A 248 8.85 33.24 -3.25
N LYS A 249 8.20 34.28 -2.75
CA LYS A 249 8.58 35.68 -2.93
C LYS A 249 9.49 36.12 -1.78
N ILE A 250 10.67 36.65 -2.11
CA ILE A 250 11.65 37.15 -1.15
C ILE A 250 11.82 38.67 -1.36
N PRO A 251 11.30 39.51 -0.46
CA PRO A 251 11.61 40.93 -0.42
C PRO A 251 13.08 41.17 -0.03
N LEU A 252 13.73 42.11 -0.70
CA LEU A 252 15.10 42.56 -0.45
C LEU A 252 15.07 44.03 -0.06
N GLN A 253 15.53 44.34 1.15
CA GLN A 253 15.80 45.72 1.57
C GLN A 253 17.24 46.10 1.21
N ILE A 254 17.40 47.15 0.42
CA ILE A 254 18.70 47.66 -0.03
C ILE A 254 18.92 49.03 0.60
N LYS A 255 19.85 49.12 1.56
CA LYS A 255 20.27 50.36 2.22
C LYS A 255 21.61 50.81 1.68
N TYR A 256 21.77 52.08 1.35
CA TYR A 256 23.01 52.59 0.76
C TYR A 256 23.14 54.09 1.00
N LYS A 257 24.35 54.61 0.76
CA LYS A 257 24.65 56.04 0.82
C LYS A 257 25.08 56.58 -0.52
N ASN A 258 24.92 57.88 -0.73
CA ASN A 258 25.61 58.59 -1.81
C ASN A 258 27.01 59.04 -1.37
N ILE A 259 27.73 59.73 -2.25
CA ILE A 259 29.08 60.25 -1.97
C ILE A 259 29.13 61.32 -0.87
N TYR A 260 27.99 61.94 -0.55
CA TYR A 260 27.83 62.94 0.51
C TYR A 260 27.41 62.33 1.85
N GLY A 261 27.22 61.01 1.91
CA GLY A 261 26.87 60.28 3.13
C GLY A 261 25.38 60.30 3.48
N ASN A 262 24.49 60.73 2.57
CA ASN A 262 23.04 60.64 2.81
C ASN A 262 22.57 59.20 2.65
N ASP A 263 21.76 58.72 3.59
CA ASP A 263 21.19 57.37 3.56
C ASP A 263 19.95 57.27 2.66
N PHE A 264 19.85 56.15 1.94
CA PHE A 264 18.72 55.77 1.11
C PHE A 264 18.30 54.33 1.41
N THR A 265 17.06 54.01 1.11
CA THR A 265 16.52 52.65 1.23
C THR A 265 15.58 52.38 0.07
N ASP A 266 15.81 51.26 -0.63
CA ASP A 266 14.90 50.73 -1.64
C ASP A 266 14.46 49.31 -1.25
N THR A 267 13.32 48.88 -1.77
CA THR A 267 12.83 47.50 -1.63
C THR A 267 12.63 46.91 -3.02
N LYS A 268 13.17 45.71 -3.25
CA LYS A 268 13.01 44.94 -4.48
C LYS A 268 12.54 43.53 -4.14
N GLU A 269 11.95 42.82 -5.09
CA GLU A 269 11.40 41.50 -4.84
C GLU A 269 12.01 40.51 -5.82
N ILE A 270 12.36 39.32 -5.32
CA ILE A 270 12.82 38.21 -6.14
C ILE A 270 11.94 36.99 -5.89
N TYR A 271 11.94 36.07 -6.83
CA TYR A 271 11.20 34.82 -6.75
C TYR A 271 12.15 33.64 -6.81
N ILE A 272 11.81 32.58 -6.10
CA ILE A 272 12.55 31.32 -6.07
C ILE A 272 11.56 30.16 -6.09
N LYS A 273 11.91 29.08 -6.76
CA LYS A 273 11.08 27.87 -6.82
C LYS A 273 11.63 26.81 -5.86
N ILE A 274 10.77 26.25 -5.02
CA ILE A 274 11.08 25.13 -4.16
C ILE A 274 10.28 23.92 -4.63
N THR A 275 10.94 22.78 -4.83
CA THR A 275 10.30 21.47 -5.08
C THR A 275 10.49 20.57 -3.87
N ASN A 276 9.49 19.75 -3.54
CA ASN A 276 9.56 18.85 -2.38
C ASN A 276 8.97 17.47 -2.69
N ASN A 277 9.85 16.48 -2.79
CA ASN A 277 9.48 15.08 -2.97
C ASN A 277 9.70 14.26 -1.68
N ASN A 278 9.84 14.92 -0.53
CA ASN A 278 10.11 14.23 0.73
C ASN A 278 8.82 13.67 1.35
N LEU A 279 8.89 12.43 1.80
CA LEU A 279 7.82 11.75 2.53
C LEU A 279 8.13 11.73 4.03
N PRO A 280 7.13 11.99 4.90
CA PRO A 280 7.33 11.95 6.35
C PRO A 280 7.75 10.56 6.81
N ALA A 281 8.54 10.51 7.88
CA ALA A 281 8.97 9.26 8.48
C ALA A 281 7.75 8.40 8.87
N ARG A 282 7.82 7.10 8.56
CA ARG A 282 6.76 6.15 8.89
C ARG A 282 7.36 4.80 9.18
N LEU A 283 7.31 4.40 10.45
CA LEU A 283 7.85 3.13 10.92
C LEU A 283 6.86 1.99 10.69
N VAL A 284 7.34 0.90 10.11
CA VAL A 284 6.62 -0.37 9.95
C VAL A 284 7.56 -1.53 10.23
N VAL A 285 7.04 -2.67 10.66
CA VAL A 285 7.80 -3.92 10.55
C VAL A 285 7.61 -4.47 9.14
N ARG A 286 8.73 -4.68 8.44
CA ARG A 286 8.75 -5.17 7.05
C ARG A 286 8.74 -6.68 6.98
N ASP A 287 9.48 -7.32 7.89
CA ASP A 287 9.62 -8.77 7.98
C ASP A 287 9.88 -9.17 9.44
N ALA A 288 9.48 -10.38 9.82
CA ALA A 288 9.70 -10.95 11.14
C ALA A 288 9.85 -12.47 11.05
N LYS A 289 10.79 -13.03 11.81
CA LYS A 289 11.11 -14.45 11.82
C LYS A 289 11.43 -14.94 13.23
N THR A 290 11.19 -16.22 13.47
CA THR A 290 11.61 -16.91 14.69
C THR A 290 12.69 -17.94 14.41
N ASN A 291 13.57 -18.18 15.38
CA ASN A 291 14.54 -19.27 15.33
C ASN A 291 14.51 -20.04 16.67
N PRO A 292 14.04 -21.30 16.68
CA PRO A 292 13.55 -22.08 15.53
C PRO A 292 12.25 -21.51 14.92
N GLU A 293 11.96 -21.90 13.66
CA GLU A 293 10.76 -21.46 12.93
C GLU A 293 9.47 -21.99 13.57
N VAL A 294 9.49 -23.25 14.00
CA VAL A 294 8.43 -23.88 14.79
C VAL A 294 8.92 -24.05 16.22
N ILE A 295 8.16 -23.53 17.18
CA ILE A 295 8.54 -23.52 18.58
C ILE A 295 7.75 -24.59 19.32
N LYS A 296 8.42 -25.39 20.14
CA LYS A 296 7.73 -26.35 21.00
C LYS A 296 7.39 -25.73 22.35
N PRO A 297 6.35 -26.23 23.05
CA PRO A 297 6.06 -25.80 24.41
C PRO A 297 7.31 -25.93 25.32
N GLY A 298 7.62 -24.87 26.06
CA GLY A 298 8.80 -24.80 26.94
C GLY A 298 10.12 -24.44 26.23
N GLU A 299 10.14 -24.31 24.89
CA GLU A 299 11.35 -24.01 24.12
C GLU A 299 11.72 -22.52 24.14
N THR A 300 13.02 -22.24 24.09
CA THR A 300 13.55 -20.88 23.93
C THR A 300 13.77 -20.58 22.45
N PHE A 301 13.41 -19.37 22.01
CA PHE A 301 13.55 -18.96 20.62
C PHE A 301 13.96 -17.48 20.51
N ALA A 302 14.55 -17.12 19.38
CA ALA A 302 14.82 -15.73 19.03
C ALA A 302 13.73 -15.22 18.09
N LEU A 303 13.14 -14.06 18.40
CA LEU A 303 12.25 -13.29 17.53
C LEU A 303 13.05 -12.13 16.93
N THR A 304 13.24 -12.15 15.62
CA THR A 304 14.00 -11.14 14.87
C THR A 304 13.07 -10.46 13.87
N PHE A 305 13.08 -9.13 13.82
CA PHE A 305 12.26 -8.38 12.87
C PHE A 305 12.98 -7.15 12.31
N ASP A 306 12.60 -6.78 11.09
CA ASP A 306 13.12 -5.64 10.35
C ASP A 306 12.21 -4.42 10.55
N LEU A 307 12.66 -3.47 11.37
CA LEU A 307 12.03 -2.16 11.52
C LEU A 307 12.43 -1.26 10.35
N TRP A 308 11.47 -0.87 9.53
CA TRP A 308 11.69 -0.09 8.32
C TRP A 308 11.05 1.29 8.41
N ASN A 309 11.80 2.33 8.04
CA ASN A 309 11.26 3.66 7.81
C ASN A 309 10.90 3.83 6.32
N MET A 310 9.61 3.84 6.01
CA MET A 310 9.10 4.00 4.64
C MET A 310 9.14 5.44 4.13
N GLY A 311 9.31 6.43 5.01
CA GLY A 311 9.47 7.83 4.63
C GLY A 311 10.84 8.10 4.01
N THR A 312 10.98 9.21 3.28
CA THR A 312 12.31 9.67 2.82
C THR A 312 13.01 10.53 3.88
N LEU A 313 12.26 11.09 4.82
CA LEU A 313 12.79 11.78 5.99
C LEU A 313 13.23 10.78 7.07
N GLU A 314 14.27 11.14 7.81
CA GLU A 314 14.76 10.37 8.96
C GLU A 314 13.75 10.33 10.11
N ALA A 315 13.61 9.16 10.74
CA ALA A 315 12.89 8.99 11.99
C ALA A 315 13.88 9.18 13.15
N LYS A 316 13.70 10.22 13.99
CA LYS A 316 14.60 10.47 15.13
C LYS A 316 14.02 9.96 16.44
N ASN A 317 14.89 9.69 17.40
CA ASN A 317 14.56 9.26 18.76
C ASN A 317 13.63 8.03 18.76
N VAL A 318 13.94 7.05 17.91
CA VAL A 318 13.11 5.88 17.72
C VAL A 318 13.19 4.99 18.96
N THR A 319 12.04 4.67 19.53
CA THR A 319 11.90 3.74 20.64
C THR A 319 11.17 2.49 20.16
N VAL A 320 11.68 1.31 20.51
CA VAL A 320 11.08 0.01 20.20
C VAL A 320 10.98 -0.79 21.49
N ASP A 321 9.77 -1.15 21.90
CA ASP A 321 9.52 -1.94 23.10
C ASP A 321 8.76 -3.22 22.73
N LEU A 322 9.00 -4.30 23.48
CA LEU A 322 8.34 -5.58 23.25
C LEU A 322 7.41 -5.90 24.41
N ASN A 323 6.14 -6.15 24.08
CA ASN A 323 5.18 -6.74 24.99
C ASN A 323 4.91 -8.21 24.58
N PRO A 324 5.46 -9.19 25.32
CA PRO A 324 5.37 -10.62 25.00
C PRO A 324 4.00 -11.26 25.24
N GLY A 325 3.03 -10.53 25.78
CA GLY A 325 1.75 -11.11 26.20
C GLY A 325 1.90 -11.99 27.44
N ASN A 326 0.98 -12.95 27.61
CA ASN A 326 0.98 -13.87 28.75
C ASN A 326 1.65 -15.21 28.39
N GLU A 327 1.92 -15.48 27.12
CA GLU A 327 2.29 -16.80 26.60
C GLU A 327 3.81 -17.00 26.53
N PHE A 328 4.55 -15.89 26.52
CA PHE A 328 6.00 -15.87 26.40
C PHE A 328 6.68 -15.12 27.55
N PHE A 329 7.86 -15.59 27.92
CA PHE A 329 8.75 -14.89 28.85
C PHE A 329 9.89 -14.23 28.07
N VAL A 330 10.13 -12.94 28.30
CA VAL A 330 11.29 -12.23 27.74
C VAL A 330 12.54 -12.58 28.54
N LEU A 331 13.56 -13.07 27.85
CA LEU A 331 14.85 -13.43 28.44
C LEU A 331 15.87 -12.29 28.35
N ASN A 332 15.61 -11.26 27.54
CA ASN A 332 16.46 -10.07 27.46
C ASN A 332 16.41 -9.26 28.76
N ASN A 333 17.54 -8.68 29.16
CA ASN A 333 17.62 -7.81 30.35
C ASN A 333 16.78 -6.53 30.22
N VAL A 334 16.57 -6.04 29.00
CA VAL A 334 15.75 -4.87 28.69
C VAL A 334 14.88 -5.16 27.47
N THR A 335 13.60 -4.78 27.56
CA THR A 335 12.64 -4.90 26.46
C THR A 335 12.63 -3.68 25.54
N LYS A 336 13.06 -2.53 26.05
CA LYS A 336 13.05 -1.26 25.31
C LYS A 336 14.41 -0.97 24.68
N ASN A 337 14.43 -0.89 23.36
CA ASN A 337 15.55 -0.46 22.53
C ASN A 337 15.38 1.01 22.12
N TYR A 338 16.51 1.70 21.99
CA TYR A 338 16.56 3.09 21.56
C TYR A 338 17.51 3.24 20.37
N PHE A 339 17.02 3.85 19.30
CA PHE A 339 17.81 4.23 18.15
C PHE A 339 17.79 5.75 18.00
N PHE A 340 18.97 6.36 17.87
CA PHE A 340 19.09 7.81 17.70
C PHE A 340 18.34 8.27 16.43
N GLU A 341 18.52 7.53 15.34
CA GLU A 341 17.83 7.77 14.08
C GLU A 341 17.69 6.48 13.24
N ILE A 342 16.69 6.46 12.38
CA ILE A 342 16.56 5.53 11.25
C ILE A 342 16.35 6.38 10.00
N ASN A 343 17.35 6.41 9.12
CA ASN A 343 17.30 7.15 7.86
C ASN A 343 16.08 6.75 7.01
N GLY A 344 15.62 7.68 6.17
CA GLY A 344 14.55 7.39 5.22
C GLY A 344 14.90 6.20 4.32
N LEU A 345 13.89 5.41 3.98
CA LEU A 345 13.97 4.19 3.17
C LEU A 345 14.97 3.13 3.69
N ASN A 346 15.45 3.25 4.92
CA ASN A 346 16.39 2.29 5.54
C ASN A 346 15.72 1.47 6.65
N ASN A 347 16.24 0.26 6.87
CA ASN A 347 15.78 -0.67 7.90
C ASN A 347 16.81 -0.88 9.01
N LYS A 348 16.33 -1.40 10.14
CA LYS A 348 17.12 -1.87 11.28
C LYS A 348 16.57 -3.21 11.76
N GLU A 349 17.45 -4.20 11.90
CA GLU A 349 17.09 -5.49 12.48
C GLU A 349 17.07 -5.37 14.02
N VAL A 350 16.02 -5.89 14.65
CA VAL A 350 15.83 -5.93 16.10
C VAL A 350 15.56 -7.37 16.53
N THR A 351 16.21 -7.84 17.60
CA THR A 351 16.07 -9.23 18.08
C THR A 351 15.77 -9.30 19.57
N TYR A 352 14.82 -10.15 19.93
CA TYR A 352 14.47 -10.50 21.31
C TYR A 352 14.55 -12.01 21.52
N ASN A 353 15.13 -12.44 22.63
CA ASN A 353 15.11 -13.84 23.06
C ASN A 353 13.92 -14.06 23.99
N LEU A 354 13.11 -15.06 23.67
CA LEU A 354 11.86 -15.39 24.33
C LEU A 354 11.87 -16.87 24.75
N LYS A 355 11.02 -17.22 25.71
CA LYS A 355 10.72 -18.62 26.07
C LYS A 355 9.22 -18.86 26.02
N ALA A 356 8.80 -19.90 25.30
CA ALA A 356 7.43 -20.40 25.30
C ALA A 356 7.07 -21.02 26.66
N LYS A 357 5.84 -20.78 27.13
CA LYS A 357 5.30 -21.48 28.29
C LYS A 357 5.18 -22.99 28.03
N ASP A 358 5.22 -23.77 29.10
CA ASP A 358 4.99 -25.21 29.03
C ASP A 358 3.51 -25.49 28.69
N LYS A 359 3.25 -26.56 27.94
CA LYS A 359 1.90 -27.02 27.53
C LYS A 359 1.07 -26.00 26.74
N LEU A 360 1.71 -25.13 25.96
CA LEU A 360 1.01 -24.36 24.94
C LEU A 360 0.43 -25.33 23.89
N GLU A 361 -0.82 -25.11 23.51
CA GLU A 361 -1.48 -25.86 22.43
C GLU A 361 -0.86 -25.47 21.08
N SER A 362 -1.03 -26.32 20.06
CA SER A 362 -0.71 -25.95 18.68
C SER A 362 -1.47 -24.68 18.32
N GLY A 363 -0.76 -23.63 17.93
CA GLY A 363 -1.39 -22.35 17.67
C GLY A 363 -0.41 -21.21 17.42
N THR A 364 -0.98 -20.05 17.14
CA THR A 364 -0.24 -18.83 16.86
C THR A 364 -0.52 -17.82 17.97
N TYR A 365 0.53 -17.33 18.61
CA TYR A 365 0.44 -16.40 19.74
C TYR A 365 0.96 -15.01 19.39
N VAL A 366 0.35 -13.96 19.94
CA VAL A 366 0.67 -12.56 19.59
C VAL A 366 1.68 -11.96 20.56
N VAL A 367 2.75 -11.40 20.02
CA VAL A 367 3.71 -10.51 20.70
C VAL A 367 3.56 -9.12 20.11
N LYS A 368 3.38 -8.08 20.91
CA LYS A 368 3.23 -6.71 20.40
C LYS A 368 4.55 -5.96 20.46
N VAL A 369 4.92 -5.30 19.38
CA VAL A 369 6.01 -4.32 19.34
C VAL A 369 5.40 -2.92 19.43
N LEU A 370 5.85 -2.12 20.38
CA LEU A 370 5.46 -0.72 20.51
C LEU A 370 6.57 0.16 19.94
N MET A 371 6.25 0.96 18.92
CA MET A 371 7.21 1.79 18.21
C MET A 371 6.80 3.26 18.31
N SER A 372 7.75 4.15 18.51
CA SER A 372 7.52 5.60 18.41
C SER A 372 8.77 6.32 17.94
N HIS A 373 8.59 7.51 17.37
CA HIS A 373 9.66 8.44 17.00
C HIS A 373 9.22 9.88 17.31
N ASP A 374 10.16 10.76 17.61
CA ASP A 374 9.94 12.20 17.87
C ASP A 374 8.71 12.58 18.73
N GLY A 375 8.39 11.77 19.75
CA GLY A 375 7.27 12.04 20.65
C GLY A 375 5.88 11.82 20.03
N GLU A 376 5.82 11.22 18.84
CA GLU A 376 4.58 10.73 18.25
C GLU A 376 3.99 9.58 19.08
N THR A 377 2.67 9.39 18.92
CA THR A 377 1.92 8.35 19.63
C THR A 377 2.53 6.97 19.36
N ASN A 378 2.60 6.13 20.39
CA ASN A 378 3.09 4.76 20.21
C ASN A 378 2.21 4.01 19.21
N LEU A 379 2.85 3.51 18.15
CA LEU A 379 2.26 2.58 17.20
C LEU A 379 2.46 1.15 17.74
N GLU A 380 1.36 0.45 18.00
CA GLU A 380 1.41 -0.98 18.31
C GLU A 380 1.43 -1.79 17.01
N TYR A 381 2.39 -2.70 16.90
CA TYR A 381 2.54 -3.61 15.79
C TYR A 381 2.54 -5.07 16.30
N PRO A 382 1.51 -5.87 15.99
CA PRO A 382 1.47 -7.27 16.39
C PRO A 382 2.43 -8.11 15.53
N LEU A 383 3.27 -8.90 16.19
CA LEU A 383 4.04 -10.00 15.61
C LEU A 383 3.44 -11.30 16.13
N TYR A 384 3.40 -12.33 15.30
CA TYR A 384 2.86 -13.61 15.74
C TYR A 384 3.93 -14.70 15.76
N VAL A 385 3.77 -15.65 16.66
CA VAL A 385 4.76 -16.69 16.97
C VAL A 385 4.06 -18.05 16.95
N LYS A 386 4.50 -18.96 16.08
CA LYS A 386 3.92 -20.30 15.92
C LYS A 386 4.46 -21.28 16.97
N VAL A 387 3.56 -22.04 17.60
CA VAL A 387 3.88 -23.17 18.47
C VAL A 387 3.19 -24.43 17.95
N GLU A 388 3.90 -25.56 17.92
CA GLU A 388 3.36 -26.85 17.44
C GLU A 388 3.37 -27.90 18.57
N GLY A 389 2.21 -28.49 18.82
CA GLY A 389 1.96 -29.69 19.64
C GLY A 389 1.74 -30.94 18.78
N ASP A 390 1.64 -32.11 19.41
CA ASP A 390 1.93 -33.41 18.76
C ASP A 390 0.69 -34.24 18.27
N GLU A 391 0.05 -34.04 17.09
CA GLU A 391 -0.90 -35.02 16.44
C GLU A 391 -1.02 -34.91 14.87
N LYS A 392 -1.28 -36.01 14.11
CA LYS A 392 -1.54 -36.09 12.62
C LYS A 392 -2.47 -37.28 12.22
N GLU A 393 -3.33 -37.15 11.17
CA GLU A 393 -4.30 -38.17 10.64
C GLU A 393 -4.46 -38.22 9.07
N GLU A 394 -5.01 -39.30 8.47
CA GLU A 394 -5.15 -39.63 7.02
C GLU A 394 -6.54 -39.25 6.38
N ASN A 395 -6.63 -38.77 5.11
CA ASN A 395 -7.90 -38.39 4.40
C ASN A 395 -7.89 -38.47 2.83
N VAL A 396 -9.02 -38.21 2.13
CA VAL A 396 -9.12 -37.79 0.70
C VAL A 396 -9.30 -36.27 0.67
N ASP A 397 -8.55 -35.53 -0.14
CA ASP A 397 -8.69 -34.06 -0.20
C ASP A 397 -8.43 -33.48 -1.61
N ILE A 398 -9.49 -33.05 -2.30
CA ILE A 398 -9.40 -32.46 -3.63
C ILE A 398 -9.26 -30.94 -3.57
N VAL A 399 -8.19 -30.43 -4.17
CA VAL A 399 -7.79 -29.04 -4.08
C VAL A 399 -7.65 -28.43 -5.46
N THR A 400 -7.74 -27.10 -5.54
CA THR A 400 -7.43 -26.37 -6.78
C THR A 400 -6.08 -25.68 -6.67
N GLU A 401 -5.18 -25.95 -7.60
CA GLU A 401 -3.86 -25.33 -7.70
C GLU A 401 -3.72 -24.61 -9.07
N ASN A 402 -2.65 -23.82 -9.25
CA ASN A 402 -2.28 -23.21 -10.54
C ASN A 402 -3.44 -22.46 -11.24
N VAL A 403 -4.19 -21.67 -10.46
CA VAL A 403 -5.31 -20.87 -10.98
C VAL A 403 -4.76 -19.79 -11.92
N GLN A 404 -5.18 -19.83 -13.18
CA GLN A 404 -4.80 -18.89 -14.22
C GLN A 404 -6.02 -18.14 -14.75
N THR A 405 -5.96 -16.82 -14.63
CA THR A 405 -6.92 -15.89 -15.23
C THR A 405 -6.23 -15.07 -16.33
N PRO A 406 -6.98 -14.38 -17.21
CA PRO A 406 -6.38 -13.51 -18.21
C PRO A 406 -5.41 -12.51 -17.59
N ASN A 407 -4.16 -12.54 -18.07
CA ASN A 407 -3.08 -11.67 -17.60
C ASN A 407 -3.20 -10.21 -18.09
N GLN A 408 -4.24 -9.89 -18.85
CA GLN A 408 -4.57 -8.56 -19.35
C GLN A 408 -6.08 -8.37 -19.27
N ALA A 409 -6.51 -7.11 -19.19
CA ALA A 409 -7.92 -6.77 -19.27
C ALA A 409 -8.53 -7.34 -20.55
N VAL A 410 -9.64 -8.06 -20.39
CA VAL A 410 -10.41 -8.59 -21.51
C VAL A 410 -11.37 -7.50 -21.99
N LEU A 411 -11.29 -7.15 -23.27
CA LEU A 411 -12.24 -6.21 -23.85
C LEU A 411 -13.64 -6.83 -23.95
N ALA A 412 -14.66 -6.00 -23.81
CA ALA A 412 -16.04 -6.43 -23.99
C ALA A 412 -16.24 -7.20 -25.31
N GLU A 413 -17.03 -8.27 -25.25
CA GLU A 413 -17.30 -9.17 -26.39
C GLU A 413 -16.08 -9.94 -26.92
N GLN A 414 -14.92 -9.89 -26.23
CA GLN A 414 -13.80 -10.78 -26.52
C GLN A 414 -13.90 -12.08 -25.72
N PRO A 415 -13.59 -13.23 -26.34
CA PRO A 415 -13.51 -14.48 -25.63
C PRO A 415 -12.26 -14.51 -24.74
N PHE A 416 -12.36 -15.15 -23.59
CA PHE A 416 -11.26 -15.36 -22.66
C PHE A 416 -11.37 -16.71 -21.97
N THR A 417 -10.27 -17.15 -21.37
CA THR A 417 -10.17 -18.46 -20.73
C THR A 417 -9.76 -18.31 -19.28
N VAL A 418 -10.32 -19.16 -18.43
CA VAL A 418 -9.86 -19.37 -17.05
C VAL A 418 -9.55 -20.85 -16.88
N SER A 419 -8.41 -21.16 -16.29
CA SER A 419 -7.98 -22.53 -16.04
C SER A 419 -7.44 -22.69 -14.63
N PHE A 420 -7.48 -23.90 -14.11
CA PHE A 420 -6.89 -24.29 -12.84
C PHE A 420 -6.64 -25.80 -12.85
N ASP A 421 -5.77 -26.27 -11.98
CA ASP A 421 -5.49 -27.67 -11.80
C ASP A 421 -6.31 -28.21 -10.63
N ILE A 422 -6.83 -29.43 -10.77
CA ILE A 422 -7.50 -30.15 -9.70
C ILE A 422 -6.57 -31.25 -9.24
N LYS A 423 -6.18 -31.22 -7.97
CA LYS A 423 -5.23 -32.17 -7.39
C LYS A 423 -5.83 -32.90 -6.20
N ASN A 424 -5.53 -34.18 -6.04
CA ASN A 424 -5.84 -34.91 -4.83
C ASN A 424 -4.63 -34.88 -3.89
N THR A 425 -4.74 -34.17 -2.78
CA THR A 425 -3.72 -34.09 -1.71
C THR A 425 -3.97 -35.04 -0.55
N GLY A 426 -5.07 -35.80 -0.63
CA GLY A 426 -5.34 -36.86 0.32
C GLY A 426 -4.45 -38.09 0.09
N THR A 427 -4.46 -38.95 1.09
CA THR A 427 -3.81 -40.27 1.12
C THR A 427 -4.56 -41.36 0.33
N THR A 428 -5.76 -41.09 -0.18
CA THR A 428 -6.63 -42.06 -0.89
C THR A 428 -7.21 -41.48 -2.20
N GLU A 429 -7.52 -42.32 -3.20
CA GLU A 429 -8.02 -41.92 -4.54
C GLU A 429 -9.43 -41.30 -4.46
N ALA A 430 -9.64 -40.19 -5.19
CA ALA A 430 -10.93 -39.51 -5.25
C ALA A 430 -11.70 -39.94 -6.51
N GLU A 431 -13.01 -40.13 -6.40
CA GLU A 431 -13.86 -40.61 -7.49
C GLU A 431 -14.95 -39.59 -7.88
N GLU A 432 -15.43 -39.65 -9.13
CA GLU A 432 -16.57 -38.87 -9.64
C GLU A 432 -16.48 -37.35 -9.40
N ILE A 433 -15.33 -36.74 -9.71
CA ILE A 433 -15.14 -35.31 -9.57
C ILE A 433 -15.89 -34.57 -10.69
N LYS A 434 -16.80 -33.68 -10.35
CA LYS A 434 -17.59 -32.84 -11.24
C LYS A 434 -17.34 -31.37 -10.96
N VAL A 435 -16.92 -30.64 -11.98
CA VAL A 435 -16.56 -29.23 -11.91
C VAL A 435 -17.59 -28.42 -12.67
N THR A 436 -18.24 -27.45 -12.04
CA THR A 436 -19.22 -26.55 -12.66
C THR A 436 -18.77 -25.10 -12.54
N VAL A 437 -18.83 -24.29 -13.60
CA VAL A 437 -18.45 -22.86 -13.56
C VAL A 437 -19.64 -21.93 -13.78
N GLU A 438 -19.69 -20.85 -13.00
CA GLU A 438 -20.75 -19.85 -12.95
C GLU A 438 -20.14 -18.45 -12.99
N ALA A 439 -20.56 -17.58 -13.92
CA ALA A 439 -19.94 -16.27 -14.14
C ALA A 439 -20.93 -15.07 -14.11
N GLY A 440 -22.14 -15.28 -13.57
CA GLY A 440 -23.19 -14.26 -13.49
C GLY A 440 -23.77 -13.86 -14.85
N ASP A 441 -24.56 -12.79 -14.88
CA ASP A 441 -25.38 -12.45 -16.07
C ASP A 441 -24.62 -11.70 -17.17
N LYS A 442 -23.44 -11.13 -16.84
CA LYS A 442 -22.62 -10.32 -17.75
C LYS A 442 -21.48 -11.10 -18.42
N ILE A 443 -21.22 -12.33 -17.96
CA ILE A 443 -20.21 -13.22 -18.54
C ILE A 443 -20.90 -14.53 -18.88
N LEU A 444 -20.87 -14.88 -20.16
CA LEU A 444 -21.54 -16.05 -20.70
C LEU A 444 -20.50 -17.15 -21.02
N PRO A 445 -20.72 -18.41 -20.62
CA PRO A 445 -19.83 -19.51 -20.98
C PRO A 445 -19.92 -19.79 -22.49
N GLN A 446 -18.77 -19.97 -23.13
CA GLN A 446 -18.62 -20.43 -24.51
C GLN A 446 -18.26 -21.91 -24.60
N SER A 447 -17.56 -22.45 -23.59
CA SER A 447 -17.35 -23.89 -23.45
C SER A 447 -18.51 -24.51 -22.67
N LEU A 448 -18.50 -25.85 -22.55
CA LEU A 448 -19.28 -26.51 -21.52
C LEU A 448 -18.90 -25.91 -20.16
N ASN A 449 -19.90 -25.58 -19.37
CA ASN A 449 -19.71 -25.07 -18.02
C ASN A 449 -19.64 -26.19 -16.97
N VAL A 450 -19.66 -27.46 -17.40
CA VAL A 450 -19.54 -28.64 -16.55
C VAL A 450 -18.50 -29.60 -17.13
N LEU A 451 -17.60 -30.11 -16.29
CA LEU A 451 -16.61 -31.15 -16.60
C LEU A 451 -16.70 -32.27 -15.57
N THR A 452 -16.46 -33.52 -15.97
CA THR A 452 -16.42 -34.68 -15.06
C THR A 452 -15.12 -35.46 -15.24
N ILE A 453 -14.48 -35.81 -14.13
CA ILE A 453 -13.24 -36.59 -14.01
C ILE A 453 -13.58 -37.83 -13.18
N ASN A 454 -13.33 -39.02 -13.72
CA ASN A 454 -13.83 -40.26 -13.10
C ASN A 454 -13.06 -40.65 -11.83
N GLY A 455 -11.76 -40.38 -11.78
CA GLY A 455 -10.90 -40.74 -10.66
C GLY A 455 -9.62 -39.91 -10.65
N LEU A 456 -9.07 -39.65 -9.47
CA LEU A 456 -7.83 -38.91 -9.27
C LEU A 456 -7.06 -39.48 -8.08
N LYS A 457 -5.90 -40.10 -8.33
CA LYS A 457 -5.07 -40.76 -7.30
C LYS A 457 -4.40 -39.75 -6.37
N PRO A 458 -3.92 -40.18 -5.18
CA PRO A 458 -3.07 -39.35 -4.33
C PRO A 458 -1.94 -38.69 -5.12
N ASP A 459 -1.75 -37.40 -4.90
CA ASP A 459 -0.82 -36.49 -5.59
C ASP A 459 -1.03 -36.31 -7.10
N GLU A 460 -2.05 -36.93 -7.71
CA GLU A 460 -2.39 -36.74 -9.11
C GLU A 460 -3.09 -35.39 -9.33
N SER A 461 -2.75 -34.73 -10.43
CA SER A 461 -3.29 -33.42 -10.79
C SER A 461 -3.81 -33.41 -12.24
N VAL A 462 -5.00 -32.83 -12.45
CA VAL A 462 -5.66 -32.73 -13.75
C VAL A 462 -5.95 -31.26 -14.09
N PRO A 463 -5.42 -30.72 -15.20
CA PRO A 463 -5.72 -29.37 -15.64
C PRO A 463 -7.13 -29.26 -16.22
N VAL A 464 -7.87 -28.23 -15.81
CA VAL A 464 -9.21 -27.89 -16.34
C VAL A 464 -9.24 -26.47 -16.88
N SER A 465 -10.03 -26.23 -17.93
CA SER A 465 -10.05 -24.96 -18.66
C SER A 465 -11.45 -24.64 -19.20
N PHE A 466 -11.91 -23.42 -18.98
CA PHE A 466 -13.24 -22.94 -19.37
C PHE A 466 -13.14 -21.64 -20.16
N SER A 467 -13.90 -21.53 -21.26
CA SER A 467 -13.93 -20.35 -22.12
C SER A 467 -15.22 -19.56 -21.91
N PHE A 468 -15.10 -18.23 -21.85
CA PHE A 468 -16.18 -17.30 -21.60
C PHE A 468 -16.15 -16.13 -22.58
N ILE A 469 -17.25 -15.39 -22.68
CA ILE A 469 -17.36 -14.12 -23.40
C ILE A 469 -18.23 -13.15 -22.58
N SER A 470 -17.89 -11.87 -22.56
CA SER A 470 -18.72 -10.87 -21.86
C SER A 470 -19.86 -10.35 -22.73
N THR A 471 -20.90 -9.79 -22.10
CA THR A 471 -21.92 -9.01 -22.82
C THR A 471 -21.39 -7.64 -23.24
N LYS A 472 -22.06 -7.00 -24.19
CA LYS A 472 -21.70 -5.67 -24.71
C LYS A 472 -21.82 -4.55 -23.67
N ASP A 473 -22.77 -4.66 -22.76
CA ASP A 473 -23.08 -3.65 -21.75
C ASP A 473 -22.35 -3.89 -20.41
N VAL A 474 -21.31 -4.72 -20.42
CA VAL A 474 -20.43 -4.97 -19.27
C VAL A 474 -19.74 -3.68 -18.82
N GLU A 475 -19.56 -3.51 -17.51
CA GLU A 475 -18.84 -2.38 -16.92
C GLU A 475 -17.35 -2.69 -16.80
N SER A 476 -16.50 -1.67 -16.78
CA SER A 476 -15.07 -1.86 -16.56
C SER A 476 -14.76 -2.17 -15.09
N LYS A 477 -14.62 -3.45 -14.74
CA LYS A 477 -14.26 -3.91 -13.39
C LYS A 477 -13.81 -5.38 -13.37
N VAL A 478 -13.36 -5.84 -12.22
CA VAL A 478 -13.13 -7.27 -11.97
C VAL A 478 -14.46 -7.96 -11.71
N TYR A 479 -14.73 -9.02 -12.48
CA TYR A 479 -15.89 -9.89 -12.32
C TYR A 479 -15.47 -11.23 -11.71
N PRO A 480 -16.16 -11.72 -10.67
CA PRO A 480 -15.87 -13.02 -10.09
C PRO A 480 -16.48 -14.14 -10.94
N ILE A 481 -15.69 -15.17 -11.24
CA ILE A 481 -16.13 -16.46 -11.79
C ILE A 481 -16.01 -17.50 -10.69
N LYS A 482 -17.11 -18.20 -10.42
CA LYS A 482 -17.22 -19.22 -9.38
C LYS A 482 -17.11 -20.61 -10.01
N ALA A 483 -16.14 -21.41 -9.59
CA ALA A 483 -16.09 -22.84 -9.86
C ALA A 483 -16.63 -23.62 -8.66
N VAL A 484 -17.43 -24.64 -8.92
CA VAL A 484 -18.03 -25.55 -7.95
C VAL A 484 -17.48 -26.94 -8.25
N ILE A 485 -16.72 -27.52 -7.33
CA ILE A 485 -16.11 -28.84 -7.45
C ILE A 485 -16.85 -29.79 -6.53
N GLU A 486 -17.53 -30.77 -7.11
CA GLU A 486 -18.24 -31.84 -6.41
C GLU A 486 -17.43 -33.12 -6.58
N TYR A 487 -17.19 -33.95 -5.56
CA TYR A 487 -16.48 -35.23 -5.71
C TYR A 487 -16.93 -36.22 -4.65
N LYS A 488 -16.71 -37.52 -4.89
CA LYS A 488 -17.02 -38.56 -3.92
C LYS A 488 -15.86 -38.87 -2.98
N LYS A 489 -16.17 -39.03 -1.70
CA LYS A 489 -15.29 -39.59 -0.66
C LYS A 489 -16.04 -40.78 -0.06
N GLY A 490 -15.78 -41.98 -0.58
CA GLY A 490 -16.58 -43.17 -0.25
C GLY A 490 -18.02 -43.06 -0.80
N GLU A 491 -19.02 -43.17 0.07
CA GLU A 491 -20.44 -43.03 -0.32
C GLU A 491 -20.95 -41.57 -0.32
N GLU A 492 -20.16 -40.62 0.17
CA GLU A 492 -20.54 -39.22 0.35
C GLU A 492 -20.12 -38.32 -0.82
N GLN A 493 -20.91 -37.28 -1.10
CA GLN A 493 -20.63 -36.26 -2.12
C GLN A 493 -20.20 -34.95 -1.45
N VAL A 494 -18.93 -34.58 -1.60
CA VAL A 494 -18.35 -33.35 -1.09
C VAL A 494 -18.48 -32.24 -2.13
N LYS A 495 -18.75 -31.00 -1.71
CA LYS A 495 -18.83 -29.82 -2.58
C LYS A 495 -17.90 -28.71 -2.08
N LYS A 496 -17.06 -28.18 -2.98
CA LYS A 496 -16.15 -27.06 -2.77
C LYS A 496 -16.43 -25.94 -3.76
N GLU A 497 -16.13 -24.70 -3.38
CA GLU A 497 -16.32 -23.52 -4.21
C GLU A 497 -15.04 -22.70 -4.28
N GLN A 498 -14.71 -22.24 -5.49
CA GLN A 498 -13.48 -21.53 -5.83
C GLN A 498 -13.84 -20.26 -6.63
N TYR A 499 -13.23 -19.12 -6.30
CA TYR A 499 -13.54 -17.83 -6.95
C TYR A 499 -12.34 -17.29 -7.72
N MET A 500 -12.57 -16.76 -8.92
CA MET A 500 -11.52 -16.27 -9.82
C MET A 500 -11.91 -14.90 -10.35
N GLY A 501 -11.11 -13.87 -10.08
CA GLY A 501 -11.33 -12.53 -10.61
C GLY A 501 -10.89 -12.41 -12.06
N VAL A 502 -11.75 -11.89 -12.93
CA VAL A 502 -11.39 -11.53 -14.31
C VAL A 502 -11.69 -10.06 -14.55
N LEU A 503 -10.66 -9.30 -14.90
CA LEU A 503 -10.79 -7.89 -15.27
C LEU A 503 -11.37 -7.76 -16.68
N ILE A 504 -12.57 -7.19 -16.78
CA ILE A 504 -13.24 -6.89 -18.05
C ILE A 504 -13.32 -5.37 -18.23
N GLU A 505 -13.12 -4.91 -19.46
CA GLU A 505 -13.22 -3.50 -19.84
C GLU A 505 -14.33 -3.27 -20.88
N ALA A 506 -15.17 -2.27 -20.64
CA ALA A 506 -16.19 -1.85 -21.58
C ALA A 506 -15.57 -1.24 -22.86
N GLU A 507 -16.21 -1.42 -24.02
CA GLU A 507 -15.74 -0.89 -25.31
C GLU A 507 -15.44 0.63 -25.28
N LYS A 508 -16.23 1.39 -24.53
CA LYS A 508 -16.10 2.85 -24.37
C LYS A 508 -14.81 3.26 -23.63
N ASP A 509 -14.22 2.37 -22.85
CA ASP A 509 -13.06 2.64 -21.99
C ASP A 509 -11.75 2.17 -22.64
N LYS A 510 -11.80 1.66 -23.87
CA LYS A 510 -10.67 1.13 -24.67
C LYS A 510 -9.52 2.12 -24.88
N GLN A 511 -9.73 3.42 -24.67
CA GLN A 511 -8.67 4.44 -24.71
C GLN A 511 -7.87 4.58 -23.40
N THR A 512 -8.34 4.00 -22.29
CA THR A 512 -7.71 4.10 -20.95
C THR A 512 -6.61 3.06 -20.69
N LEU A 513 -6.48 2.06 -21.58
CA LEU A 513 -5.52 0.93 -21.50
C LEU A 513 -4.05 1.34 -21.33
N ASN A 514 -3.69 2.59 -21.66
CA ASN A 514 -2.33 3.10 -21.56
C ASN A 514 -2.14 4.22 -20.53
N THR A 515 -3.20 4.68 -19.84
CA THR A 515 -3.11 5.85 -18.96
C THR A 515 -3.11 5.50 -17.48
N VAL A 516 -3.85 4.49 -17.04
CA VAL A 516 -3.85 4.08 -15.62
C VAL A 516 -3.46 2.61 -15.53
N PRO A 517 -2.34 2.26 -14.86
CA PRO A 517 -2.01 0.86 -14.61
C PRO A 517 -3.14 0.14 -13.89
N LYS A 518 -3.18 -1.20 -14.00
CA LYS A 518 -4.10 -2.03 -13.22
C LYS A 518 -3.34 -3.24 -12.71
N ILE A 519 -3.55 -3.54 -11.44
CA ILE A 519 -2.91 -4.65 -10.73
C ILE A 519 -3.96 -5.74 -10.54
N ILE A 520 -3.60 -6.98 -10.88
CA ILE A 520 -4.46 -8.14 -10.66
C ILE A 520 -3.71 -9.22 -9.87
N ILE A 521 -4.47 -10.10 -9.22
CA ILE A 521 -3.97 -11.35 -8.67
C ILE A 521 -4.03 -12.37 -9.81
N SER A 522 -2.90 -12.55 -10.49
CA SER A 522 -2.78 -13.46 -11.64
C SER A 522 -2.79 -14.93 -11.24
N GLU A 523 -2.36 -15.25 -10.02
CA GLU A 523 -2.31 -16.60 -9.46
C GLU A 523 -2.40 -16.52 -7.93
N TYR A 524 -3.06 -17.49 -7.31
CA TYR A 524 -3.03 -17.69 -5.86
C TYR A 524 -3.27 -19.17 -5.48
N SER A 525 -2.80 -19.56 -4.31
CA SER A 525 -3.05 -20.89 -3.72
C SER A 525 -2.92 -20.86 -2.20
N SER A 526 -3.47 -21.85 -1.51
CA SER A 526 -3.31 -22.05 -0.06
C SER A 526 -2.68 -23.41 0.26
N ASP A 527 -1.97 -23.51 1.38
CA ASP A 527 -1.41 -24.74 1.92
C ASP A 527 -1.64 -24.83 3.44
N PRO A 528 -2.55 -25.71 3.94
CA PRO A 528 -3.36 -26.62 3.15
C PRO A 528 -4.35 -25.86 2.27
N ALA A 529 -4.69 -26.44 1.12
CA ALA A 529 -5.56 -25.74 0.17
C ALA A 529 -6.99 -25.59 0.69
N VAL A 530 -7.47 -26.55 1.50
CA VAL A 530 -8.62 -26.36 2.37
C VAL A 530 -8.15 -25.99 3.76
N VAL A 531 -8.63 -24.85 4.21
CA VAL A 531 -8.22 -24.29 5.48
C VAL A 531 -9.13 -24.83 6.58
N LYS A 532 -8.56 -25.31 7.67
CA LYS A 532 -9.34 -25.72 8.85
C LYS A 532 -9.53 -24.52 9.80
N ALA A 533 -10.74 -24.36 10.32
CA ALA A 533 -11.04 -23.40 11.35
C ALA A 533 -10.20 -23.73 12.60
N GLY A 534 -9.53 -22.72 13.15
CA GLY A 534 -8.60 -22.89 14.25
C GLY A 534 -7.20 -23.35 13.84
N GLU A 535 -6.90 -23.44 12.54
CA GLU A 535 -5.58 -23.80 12.03
C GLU A 535 -4.96 -22.69 11.17
N ASN A 536 -3.63 -22.77 11.00
CA ASN A 536 -2.89 -21.92 10.07
C ASN A 536 -2.91 -22.53 8.66
N PHE A 537 -2.83 -21.67 7.65
CA PHE A 537 -2.54 -22.03 6.28
C PHE A 537 -1.62 -20.99 5.64
N THR A 538 -0.85 -21.40 4.64
CA THR A 538 0.04 -20.53 3.88
C THR A 538 -0.62 -20.10 2.60
N LEU A 539 -0.86 -18.82 2.41
CA LEU A 539 -1.41 -18.21 1.20
C LEU A 539 -0.27 -17.74 0.30
N TYR A 540 -0.23 -18.23 -0.93
CA TYR A 540 0.66 -17.76 -2.00
C TYR A 540 -0.14 -16.90 -2.98
N MET A 541 0.40 -15.76 -3.39
CA MET A 541 -0.22 -14.84 -4.36
C MET A 541 0.80 -14.28 -5.32
N THR A 542 0.43 -14.12 -6.59
CA THR A 542 1.23 -13.48 -7.62
C THR A 542 0.49 -12.26 -8.18
N PHE A 543 1.03 -11.07 -7.91
CA PHE A 543 0.50 -9.80 -8.40
C PHE A 543 1.10 -9.47 -9.76
N LEU A 544 0.28 -9.02 -10.71
CA LEU A 544 0.71 -8.65 -12.06
C LEU A 544 0.34 -7.19 -12.37
N ASN A 545 1.30 -6.42 -12.86
CA ASN A 545 1.03 -5.15 -13.51
C ASN A 545 0.57 -5.39 -14.96
N THR A 546 -0.71 -5.19 -15.22
CA THR A 546 -1.30 -5.41 -16.57
C THR A 546 -0.97 -4.28 -17.56
N SER A 547 -0.37 -3.17 -17.10
CA SER A 547 0.06 -2.08 -17.98
C SER A 547 1.19 -2.55 -18.89
N LYS A 548 1.16 -2.13 -20.16
CA LYS A 548 2.23 -2.36 -21.14
C LYS A 548 3.26 -1.23 -21.22
N VAL A 549 2.98 -0.11 -20.56
CA VAL A 549 3.72 1.14 -20.76
C VAL A 549 4.09 1.86 -19.45
N LYS A 550 3.34 1.66 -18.37
CA LYS A 550 3.55 2.39 -17.11
C LYS A 550 3.94 1.45 -15.98
N ALA A 551 5.04 1.76 -15.33
CA ALA A 551 5.41 1.14 -14.06
C ALA A 551 4.46 1.63 -12.95
N VAL A 552 4.33 0.82 -11.92
CA VAL A 552 3.65 1.15 -10.67
C VAL A 552 4.70 1.28 -9.58
N GLU A 553 4.59 2.31 -8.75
CA GLU A 553 5.50 2.59 -7.65
C GLU A 553 4.71 2.73 -6.34
N ASN A 554 5.40 2.55 -5.20
CA ASN A 554 4.85 2.73 -3.86
C ASN A 554 3.56 1.94 -3.60
N MET A 555 3.49 0.70 -4.11
CA MET A 555 2.28 -0.09 -4.03
C MET A 555 2.08 -0.67 -2.64
N LYS A 556 0.99 -0.26 -1.99
CA LYS A 556 0.46 -0.82 -0.76
C LYS A 556 -0.70 -1.75 -1.09
N ILE A 557 -0.60 -2.99 -0.65
CA ILE A 557 -1.63 -4.02 -0.82
C ILE A 557 -2.18 -4.34 0.56
N THR A 558 -3.50 -4.23 0.75
CA THR A 558 -4.17 -4.56 2.02
C THR A 558 -5.17 -5.69 1.77
N LEU A 559 -5.00 -6.81 2.45
CA LEU A 559 -5.98 -7.90 2.45
C LEU A 559 -7.08 -7.60 3.47
N VAL A 560 -8.32 -7.62 2.99
CA VAL A 560 -9.54 -7.38 3.76
C VAL A 560 -10.45 -8.59 3.62
N VAL A 561 -10.87 -9.13 4.76
CA VAL A 561 -11.93 -10.15 4.81
C VAL A 561 -13.17 -9.44 5.30
N ASN A 562 -14.16 -9.28 4.42
CA ASN A 562 -15.36 -8.48 4.73
C ASN A 562 -16.30 -9.17 5.73
N GLU A 563 -16.11 -10.47 5.94
CA GLU A 563 -16.92 -11.24 6.88
C GLU A 563 -16.24 -11.35 8.23
N THR A 564 -17.00 -10.96 9.27
CA THR A 564 -16.60 -11.03 10.67
C THR A 564 -17.29 -12.19 11.36
N SER A 565 -16.64 -12.79 12.36
CA SER A 565 -17.33 -13.72 13.25
C SER A 565 -18.46 -13.04 14.02
N GLU A 566 -19.56 -13.76 14.22
CA GLU A 566 -20.71 -13.35 15.03
C GLU A 566 -20.41 -13.34 16.54
N GLU A 567 -19.41 -14.10 17.01
CA GLU A 567 -19.04 -14.21 18.43
C GLU A 567 -17.82 -13.37 18.82
N THR A 568 -16.78 -13.35 17.98
CA THR A 568 -15.49 -12.70 18.30
C THR A 568 -15.32 -11.33 17.64
N GLY A 569 -16.18 -10.95 16.68
CA GLY A 569 -16.15 -9.64 16.01
C GLY A 569 -14.89 -9.36 15.18
N GLY A 570 -14.00 -10.33 15.03
CA GLY A 570 -12.75 -10.24 14.28
C GLY A 570 -12.86 -10.76 12.84
N SER A 571 -11.83 -10.47 12.04
CA SER A 571 -11.65 -11.02 10.68
C SER A 571 -11.48 -12.53 10.75
N VAL A 572 -12.12 -13.26 9.83
CA VAL A 572 -12.07 -14.74 9.77
C VAL A 572 -10.66 -15.24 9.53
N PHE A 573 -9.90 -14.55 8.68
CA PHE A 573 -8.48 -14.82 8.47
C PHE A 573 -7.63 -13.71 9.07
N THR A 574 -6.61 -14.10 9.82
CA THR A 574 -5.66 -13.18 10.44
C THR A 574 -4.23 -13.61 10.08
N PRO A 575 -3.40 -12.72 9.53
CA PRO A 575 -2.01 -13.08 9.19
C PRO A 575 -1.19 -13.49 10.41
N VAL A 576 -0.26 -14.39 10.18
CA VAL A 576 0.63 -15.04 11.14
C VAL A 576 2.05 -14.59 10.84
N GLN A 577 2.73 -14.06 11.85
CA GLN A 577 4.10 -13.53 11.81
C GLN A 577 4.29 -12.41 10.76
N SER A 578 3.19 -11.76 10.38
CA SER A 578 3.14 -10.84 9.23
C SER A 578 1.94 -9.89 9.35
N SER A 579 1.90 -8.86 8.50
CA SER A 579 0.78 -7.93 8.40
C SER A 579 -0.19 -8.35 7.28
N ASN A 580 -1.44 -7.91 7.37
CA ASN A 580 -2.39 -8.01 6.24
C ASN A 580 -2.09 -6.97 5.16
N THR A 581 -1.14 -6.06 5.41
CA THR A 581 -0.67 -5.06 4.47
C THR A 581 0.77 -5.34 4.10
N PHE A 582 1.09 -5.36 2.81
CA PHE A 582 2.48 -5.47 2.35
C PHE A 582 2.75 -4.50 1.20
N TYR A 583 4.04 -4.22 1.02
CA TYR A 583 4.53 -3.18 0.14
C TYR A 583 5.36 -3.76 -1.01
N ILE A 584 5.18 -3.20 -2.19
CA ILE A 584 6.01 -3.44 -3.37
C ILE A 584 6.50 -2.07 -3.85
N ASP A 585 7.82 -1.90 -3.87
CA ASP A 585 8.50 -0.63 -4.20
C ASP A 585 8.18 -0.19 -5.62
N ARG A 586 8.38 -1.12 -6.57
CA ARG A 586 8.14 -0.88 -7.97
C ARG A 586 7.77 -2.18 -8.69
N LEU A 587 6.88 -2.06 -9.67
CA LEU A 587 6.47 -3.15 -10.55
C LEU A 587 6.43 -2.63 -12.00
N GLU A 588 7.38 -3.06 -12.82
CA GLU A 588 7.53 -2.67 -14.21
C GLU A 588 6.33 -3.11 -15.09
N PRO A 589 6.14 -2.53 -16.28
CA PRO A 589 5.07 -2.95 -17.19
C PRO A 589 5.13 -4.46 -17.50
N GLY A 590 4.06 -5.19 -17.20
CA GLY A 590 3.97 -6.65 -17.38
C GLY A 590 4.73 -7.47 -16.35
N GLU A 591 5.35 -6.86 -15.35
CA GLU A 591 6.10 -7.57 -14.30
C GLU A 591 5.16 -8.19 -13.25
N THR A 592 5.60 -9.32 -12.70
CA THR A 592 4.94 -10.00 -11.59
C THR A 592 5.75 -9.93 -10.30
N SER A 593 5.05 -9.90 -9.16
CA SER A 593 5.65 -10.05 -7.83
C SER A 593 4.89 -11.10 -7.04
N GLN A 594 5.61 -12.10 -6.54
CA GLN A 594 5.06 -13.14 -5.66
C GLN A 594 5.14 -12.70 -4.20
N LYS A 595 4.12 -13.04 -3.40
CA LYS A 595 4.11 -12.90 -1.95
C LYS A 595 3.53 -14.16 -1.31
N THR A 596 4.08 -14.49 -0.15
CA THR A 596 3.64 -15.60 0.68
C THR A 596 3.23 -15.04 2.03
N LEU A 597 2.08 -15.49 2.54
CA LEU A 597 1.51 -15.01 3.79
C LEU A 597 0.94 -16.20 4.56
N VAL A 598 1.46 -16.47 5.74
CA VAL A 598 0.82 -17.45 6.64
C VAL A 598 -0.36 -16.74 7.29
N MET A 599 -1.52 -17.39 7.31
CA MET A 599 -2.79 -16.89 7.81
C MET A 599 -3.36 -17.91 8.80
N TYR A 600 -4.05 -17.43 9.83
CA TYR A 600 -4.78 -18.21 10.81
C TYR A 600 -6.26 -18.03 10.58
N THR A 601 -7.01 -19.12 10.67
CA THR A 601 -8.47 -19.08 10.59
C THR A 601 -9.04 -19.15 11.99
N ILE A 602 -9.94 -18.22 12.33
CA ILE A 602 -10.57 -18.22 13.65
C ILE A 602 -11.28 -19.56 13.93
N PRO A 603 -11.26 -20.09 15.16
CA PRO A 603 -11.81 -21.41 15.50
C PRO A 603 -13.30 -21.58 15.23
N ASP A 604 -14.05 -20.47 15.24
CA ASP A 604 -15.49 -20.39 15.03
C ASP A 604 -15.88 -20.05 13.58
N ALA A 605 -14.90 -20.01 12.66
CA ALA A 605 -15.16 -19.79 11.23
C ALA A 605 -16.10 -20.88 10.70
N LYS A 606 -17.24 -20.47 10.12
CA LYS A 606 -18.24 -21.39 9.57
C LYS A 606 -17.65 -22.12 8.36
N ALA A 607 -18.04 -23.38 8.16
CA ALA A 607 -17.61 -24.14 6.98
C ALA A 607 -18.21 -23.55 5.69
N LYS A 608 -17.40 -22.80 4.94
CA LYS A 608 -17.73 -22.20 3.63
C LYS A 608 -16.49 -21.58 2.98
N THR A 609 -16.63 -21.13 1.73
CA THR A 609 -15.61 -20.32 1.05
C THR A 609 -15.76 -18.85 1.43
N TYR A 610 -14.71 -18.28 2.02
CA TYR A 610 -14.64 -16.86 2.39
C TYR A 610 -14.00 -16.05 1.26
N VAL A 611 -14.62 -14.92 0.91
CA VAL A 611 -14.09 -13.98 -0.09
C VAL A 611 -13.09 -13.04 0.59
N VAL A 612 -11.88 -13.00 0.05
CA VAL A 612 -10.84 -12.05 0.45
C VAL A 612 -10.70 -10.97 -0.62
N THR A 613 -10.76 -9.71 -0.21
CA THR A 613 -10.55 -8.54 -1.06
C THR A 613 -9.13 -8.04 -0.87
N ALA A 614 -8.34 -8.01 -1.94
CA ALA A 614 -7.08 -7.28 -1.97
C ALA A 614 -7.32 -5.84 -2.45
N VAL A 615 -7.06 -4.88 -1.57
CA VAL A 615 -7.15 -3.45 -1.86
C VAL A 615 -5.76 -2.94 -2.23
N PHE A 616 -5.62 -2.47 -3.46
CA PHE A 616 -4.39 -1.90 -4.00
C PHE A 616 -4.47 -0.38 -3.94
N GLU A 617 -3.48 0.25 -3.32
CA GLU A 617 -3.23 1.70 -3.35
C GLU A 617 -1.81 1.89 -3.87
N TYR A 618 -1.64 2.59 -4.99
CA TYR A 618 -0.32 2.74 -5.62
C TYR A 618 -0.21 4.02 -6.43
N GLU A 619 1.03 4.33 -6.82
CA GLU A 619 1.38 5.51 -7.60
C GLU A 619 1.85 5.12 -8.99
N TYR A 620 1.65 6.02 -9.95
CA TYR A 620 2.14 5.87 -11.32
C TYR A 620 2.42 7.23 -11.94
N GLU A 621 3.37 7.28 -12.87
CA GLU A 621 3.70 8.50 -13.58
C GLU A 621 2.72 8.78 -14.73
N GLU A 622 2.25 10.01 -14.83
CA GLU A 622 1.51 10.51 -15.97
C GLU A 622 1.95 11.93 -16.31
N ASN A 623 2.50 12.13 -17.52
CA ASN A 623 2.98 13.42 -18.01
C ASN A 623 4.02 14.10 -17.09
N GLY A 624 4.86 13.32 -16.40
CA GLY A 624 5.87 13.83 -15.46
C GLY A 624 5.33 14.16 -14.06
N GLU A 625 4.04 13.90 -13.79
CA GLU A 625 3.43 14.02 -12.47
C GLU A 625 3.13 12.64 -11.88
N LEU A 626 3.37 12.47 -10.58
CA LEU A 626 2.96 11.27 -9.83
C LEU A 626 1.46 11.34 -9.54
N LYS A 627 0.72 10.28 -9.89
CA LYS A 627 -0.71 10.12 -9.59
C LYS A 627 -0.94 8.88 -8.75
N THR A 628 -1.94 8.92 -7.89
CA THR A 628 -2.38 7.79 -7.08
C THR A 628 -3.58 7.10 -7.72
N ASN A 629 -3.65 5.77 -7.63
CA ASN A 629 -4.85 5.01 -7.96
C ASN A 629 -5.21 4.04 -6.81
N LYS A 630 -6.49 3.67 -6.76
CA LYS A 630 -7.02 2.66 -5.85
C LYS A 630 -7.90 1.68 -6.60
N MET A 631 -7.69 0.39 -6.40
CA MET A 631 -8.53 -0.66 -6.98
C MET A 631 -8.61 -1.90 -6.07
N GLU A 632 -9.54 -2.79 -6.40
CA GLU A 632 -9.80 -4.01 -5.63
C GLU A 632 -9.80 -5.22 -6.56
N ASP A 633 -9.26 -6.34 -6.06
CA ASP A 633 -9.37 -7.66 -6.66
C ASP A 633 -9.83 -8.66 -5.58
N VAL A 634 -10.44 -9.77 -5.97
CA VAL A 634 -11.03 -10.74 -5.03
C VAL A 634 -10.64 -12.17 -5.36
N PHE A 635 -10.47 -12.96 -4.31
CA PHE A 635 -10.20 -14.40 -4.40
C PHE A 635 -10.88 -15.14 -3.24
N GLY A 636 -11.01 -16.46 -3.35
CA GLY A 636 -11.75 -17.28 -2.38
C GLY A 636 -10.83 -18.21 -1.60
N ILE A 637 -11.10 -18.36 -0.30
CA ILE A 637 -10.39 -19.31 0.58
C ILE A 637 -11.43 -20.26 1.21
N PRO A 638 -11.41 -21.56 0.88
CA PRO A 638 -12.34 -22.53 1.46
C PRO A 638 -11.97 -22.90 2.90
N VAL A 639 -12.95 -22.84 3.80
CA VAL A 639 -12.80 -23.18 5.23
C VAL A 639 -13.71 -24.33 5.63
N ILE A 640 -13.21 -25.25 6.47
CA ILE A 640 -13.97 -26.34 7.13
C ILE A 640 -13.79 -26.25 8.65
N GLN A 641 -14.73 -26.81 9.44
CA GLN A 641 -14.59 -26.87 10.91
C GLN A 641 -14.17 -28.27 11.36
N PRO A 642 -13.26 -28.40 12.34
CA PRO A 642 -12.83 -29.71 12.86
C PRO A 642 -13.92 -30.33 13.74
N ALA A 643 -14.30 -31.57 13.41
CA ALA A 643 -15.04 -32.43 14.33
C ALA A 643 -14.09 -33.16 15.28
N LYS A 644 -14.52 -33.32 16.54
CA LYS A 644 -13.75 -34.05 17.54
C LYS A 644 -14.67 -34.72 18.55
N LEU A 645 -14.66 -36.06 18.54
CA LEU A 645 -15.29 -36.89 19.56
C LEU A 645 -14.19 -37.51 20.43
N GLU A 646 -14.20 -37.20 21.72
CA GLU A 646 -13.30 -37.80 22.71
C GLU A 646 -14.01 -38.96 23.40
N VAL A 647 -13.32 -40.10 23.53
CA VAL A 647 -13.90 -41.34 24.08
C VAL A 647 -12.98 -41.91 25.16
N THR A 648 -13.55 -42.37 26.28
CA THR A 648 -12.77 -42.99 27.36
C THR A 648 -12.36 -44.41 27.00
N ASP A 649 -11.45 -44.98 27.79
CA ASP A 649 -11.18 -46.42 27.71
C ASP A 649 -12.42 -47.21 28.16
N VAL A 650 -12.56 -48.42 27.62
CA VAL A 650 -13.70 -49.29 27.92
C VAL A 650 -13.53 -49.90 29.30
N ILE A 651 -14.50 -49.67 30.18
CA ILE A 651 -14.54 -50.24 31.51
C ILE A 651 -15.13 -51.65 31.40
N VAL A 652 -14.33 -52.65 31.80
CA VAL A 652 -14.70 -54.06 31.78
C VAL A 652 -14.64 -54.67 33.19
N PRO A 653 -15.64 -55.45 33.62
CA PRO A 653 -15.57 -56.23 34.86
C PRO A 653 -14.69 -57.48 34.70
N ASP A 654 -13.72 -57.70 35.59
CA ASP A 654 -12.84 -58.88 35.61
C ASP A 654 -12.84 -59.51 37.03
N PRO A 655 -13.07 -60.83 37.20
CA PRO A 655 -13.31 -61.86 36.18
C PRO A 655 -14.76 -61.95 35.69
N ALA A 656 -14.92 -62.30 34.42
CA ALA A 656 -16.20 -62.62 33.81
C ALA A 656 -16.48 -64.13 33.80
N TYR A 657 -17.74 -64.53 33.94
CA TYR A 657 -18.14 -65.94 33.90
C TYR A 657 -18.79 -66.30 32.57
N ILE A 658 -18.46 -67.48 32.04
CA ILE A 658 -19.03 -67.99 30.78
C ILE A 658 -20.55 -68.14 30.90
N GLY A 659 -21.27 -67.66 29.89
CA GLY A 659 -22.73 -67.75 29.83
C GLY A 659 -23.48 -66.71 30.66
N GLU A 660 -22.80 -65.92 31.49
CA GLU A 660 -23.39 -64.79 32.21
C GLU A 660 -23.26 -63.48 31.40
N PRO A 661 -24.27 -62.60 31.40
CA PRO A 661 -24.16 -61.27 30.81
C PRO A 661 -23.16 -60.40 31.56
N VAL A 662 -22.19 -59.82 30.84
CA VAL A 662 -21.22 -58.86 31.35
C VAL A 662 -21.51 -57.49 30.79
N TYR A 663 -21.59 -56.47 31.66
CA TYR A 663 -21.82 -55.09 31.24
C TYR A 663 -20.49 -54.37 31.05
N ILE A 664 -20.27 -53.85 29.85
CA ILE A 664 -19.14 -52.96 29.55
C ILE A 664 -19.67 -51.55 29.36
N SER A 665 -18.85 -50.55 29.67
CA SER A 665 -19.23 -49.16 29.48
C SER A 665 -18.07 -48.28 29.01
N SER A 666 -18.41 -47.19 28.33
CA SER A 666 -17.45 -46.15 27.94
C SER A 666 -18.17 -44.80 27.78
N GLU A 667 -17.55 -43.72 28.24
CA GLU A 667 -18.05 -42.36 28.13
C GLU A 667 -17.48 -41.66 26.89
N PHE A 668 -18.24 -40.73 26.32
CA PHE A 668 -17.82 -39.96 25.16
C PHE A 668 -18.34 -38.52 25.18
N TYR A 669 -17.56 -37.63 24.58
CA TYR A 669 -17.70 -36.18 24.69
C TYR A 669 -17.50 -35.53 23.32
N ASN A 670 -18.42 -34.67 22.89
CA ASN A 670 -18.19 -33.84 21.71
C ASN A 670 -17.32 -32.64 22.12
N MET A 671 -16.01 -32.79 21.97
CA MET A 671 -15.04 -31.73 22.25
C MET A 671 -14.71 -30.88 21.01
N GLY A 672 -15.35 -31.16 19.87
CA GLY A 672 -15.23 -30.38 18.64
C GLY A 672 -15.97 -29.04 18.70
N ARG A 673 -15.91 -28.30 17.59
CA ARG A 673 -16.63 -27.02 17.41
C ARG A 673 -17.87 -27.15 16.52
N VAL A 674 -18.16 -28.36 16.06
CA VAL A 674 -19.34 -28.70 15.27
C VAL A 674 -20.25 -29.65 16.03
N LYS A 675 -21.54 -29.57 15.73
CA LYS A 675 -22.50 -30.62 16.09
C LYS A 675 -22.16 -31.87 15.26
N LEU A 676 -22.07 -33.02 15.93
CA LEU A 676 -21.89 -34.29 15.24
C LEU A 676 -23.27 -34.84 14.88
N SER A 677 -23.43 -35.32 13.66
CA SER A 677 -24.66 -35.94 13.19
C SER A 677 -24.51 -37.45 13.11
N LYS A 678 -25.62 -38.17 13.17
CA LYS A 678 -25.69 -39.64 13.07
C LYS A 678 -24.71 -40.43 13.98
N LEU A 679 -24.35 -39.89 15.15
CA LEU A 679 -23.48 -40.59 16.09
C LEU A 679 -24.09 -41.93 16.51
N MET A 680 -23.34 -43.01 16.29
CA MET A 680 -23.67 -44.39 16.63
C MET A 680 -22.49 -45.04 17.35
N VAL A 681 -22.79 -45.83 18.36
CA VAL A 681 -21.81 -46.63 19.10
C VAL A 681 -22.20 -48.11 18.97
N ARG A 682 -21.24 -48.99 18.68
CA ARG A 682 -21.48 -50.45 18.57
C ARG A 682 -20.30 -51.26 19.09
N ILE A 683 -20.53 -52.54 19.38
CA ILE A 683 -19.46 -53.49 19.71
C ILE A 683 -19.20 -54.41 18.52
N GLU A 684 -17.92 -54.57 18.17
CA GLU A 684 -17.44 -55.56 17.22
C GLU A 684 -16.54 -56.57 17.95
N SER A 685 -16.76 -57.86 17.73
CA SER A 685 -15.94 -58.95 18.26
C SER A 685 -16.05 -60.19 17.38
N GLU A 686 -14.96 -60.96 17.29
CA GLU A 686 -14.94 -62.30 16.70
C GLU A 686 -15.13 -63.41 17.75
N ASP A 687 -14.99 -63.08 19.03
CA ASP A 687 -14.94 -64.04 20.13
C ASP A 687 -16.31 -64.26 20.81
N PHE A 688 -17.21 -63.29 20.72
CA PHE A 688 -18.54 -63.35 21.35
C PHE A 688 -19.63 -62.66 20.51
N ASP A 689 -20.89 -63.00 20.80
CA ASP A 689 -22.06 -62.48 20.09
C ASP A 689 -22.36 -61.03 20.52
N THR A 690 -22.64 -60.17 19.54
CA THR A 690 -22.86 -58.71 19.71
C THR A 690 -24.28 -58.26 19.37
N ARG A 691 -25.22 -59.20 19.17
CA ARG A 691 -26.55 -59.03 18.56
C ARG A 691 -27.49 -57.93 19.09
N GLU A 692 -27.21 -57.26 20.21
CA GLU A 692 -28.00 -56.12 20.72
C GLU A 692 -27.15 -54.94 21.24
N SER A 693 -26.01 -54.66 20.62
CA SER A 693 -25.04 -53.67 21.12
C SER A 693 -25.05 -52.31 20.40
N ASN A 694 -25.98 -52.04 19.47
CA ASN A 694 -26.01 -50.75 18.78
C ASN A 694 -26.72 -49.68 19.61
N TYR A 695 -26.04 -48.56 19.87
CA TYR A 695 -26.59 -47.39 20.52
C TYR A 695 -26.58 -46.20 19.55
N PHE A 696 -27.77 -45.74 19.18
CA PHE A 696 -27.93 -44.59 18.29
C PHE A 696 -28.15 -43.32 19.10
N VAL A 697 -27.18 -42.43 19.07
CA VAL A 697 -27.24 -41.10 19.70
C VAL A 697 -27.88 -40.09 18.74
N GLY A 698 -27.55 -40.20 17.45
CA GLY A 698 -28.04 -39.30 16.42
C GLY A 698 -27.29 -37.96 16.43
N ASN A 699 -28.01 -36.87 16.70
CA ASN A 699 -27.43 -35.54 16.73
C ASN A 699 -26.80 -35.25 18.10
N PHE A 700 -25.51 -34.97 18.12
CA PHE A 700 -24.71 -34.79 19.33
C PHE A 700 -24.10 -33.39 19.38
N ASP A 701 -24.69 -32.54 20.22
CA ASP A 701 -24.39 -31.10 20.29
C ASP A 701 -22.99 -30.80 20.82
N ILE A 702 -22.50 -29.59 20.54
CA ILE A 702 -21.18 -29.10 20.97
C ILE A 702 -21.11 -29.11 22.50
N GLY A 703 -20.05 -29.70 23.07
CA GLY A 703 -19.87 -29.82 24.52
C GLY A 703 -20.80 -30.85 25.20
N ALA A 704 -21.62 -31.57 24.43
CA ALA A 704 -22.44 -32.64 24.97
C ALA A 704 -21.58 -33.83 25.42
N SER A 705 -22.05 -34.52 26.47
CA SER A 705 -21.45 -35.74 27.00
C SER A 705 -22.51 -36.83 27.11
N ASP A 706 -22.16 -38.06 26.77
CA ASP A 706 -23.01 -39.22 26.98
C ASP A 706 -22.17 -40.47 27.27
N TYR A 707 -22.82 -41.59 27.57
CA TYR A 707 -22.14 -42.85 27.84
C TYR A 707 -22.83 -44.02 27.15
N TYR A 708 -22.02 -44.96 26.73
CA TYR A 708 -22.42 -46.22 26.15
C TYR A 708 -22.31 -47.32 27.20
N GLU A 709 -23.35 -48.14 27.33
CA GLU A 709 -23.37 -49.34 28.17
C GLU A 709 -24.05 -50.47 27.40
N ALA A 710 -23.42 -51.65 27.37
CA ALA A 710 -23.97 -52.83 26.71
C ALA A 710 -23.61 -54.11 27.43
N SER A 711 -24.50 -55.10 27.35
CA SER A 711 -24.26 -56.45 27.87
C SER A 711 -23.71 -57.35 26.77
N ILE A 712 -22.58 -58.01 27.03
CA ILE A 712 -21.98 -59.04 26.18
C ILE A 712 -22.04 -60.40 26.88
N THR A 713 -22.16 -61.50 26.12
CA THR A 713 -22.17 -62.86 26.67
C THR A 713 -20.98 -63.64 26.12
N LEU A 714 -20.06 -64.02 27.01
CA LEU A 714 -18.85 -64.75 26.64
C LEU A 714 -19.15 -66.25 26.46
N THR A 715 -18.60 -66.84 25.40
CA THR A 715 -18.89 -68.24 25.01
C THR A 715 -17.67 -69.16 25.13
N LYS A 716 -16.48 -68.61 25.36
CA LYS A 716 -15.23 -69.36 25.46
C LYS A 716 -14.43 -68.94 26.70
N PRO A 717 -13.78 -69.89 27.41
CA PRO A 717 -12.86 -69.58 28.49
C PRO A 717 -11.58 -68.91 27.98
N GLY A 718 -10.97 -68.07 28.82
CA GLY A 718 -9.73 -67.35 28.53
C GLY A 718 -9.93 -65.91 28.07
N GLU A 719 -8.90 -65.34 27.44
CA GLU A 719 -8.91 -63.96 26.93
C GLU A 719 -9.85 -63.86 25.71
N ASN A 720 -10.86 -62.98 25.81
CA ASN A 720 -11.78 -62.63 24.74
C ASN A 720 -11.54 -61.16 24.35
N ARG A 721 -11.52 -60.85 23.06
CA ARG A 721 -11.23 -59.52 22.53
C ARG A 721 -12.46 -58.89 21.89
N GLY A 722 -12.61 -57.58 22.08
CA GLY A 722 -13.63 -56.79 21.39
C GLY A 722 -13.18 -55.35 21.22
N LYS A 723 -13.93 -54.60 20.42
CA LYS A 723 -13.77 -53.16 20.29
C LYS A 723 -15.11 -52.45 20.30
N VAL A 724 -15.14 -51.30 20.99
CA VAL A 724 -16.24 -50.34 20.89
C VAL A 724 -15.91 -49.40 19.75
N VAL A 725 -16.84 -49.27 18.81
CA VAL A 725 -16.71 -48.48 17.58
C VAL A 725 -17.71 -47.33 17.63
N TYR A 726 -17.19 -46.11 17.52
CA TYR A 726 -17.97 -44.89 17.42
C TYR A 726 -17.93 -44.40 15.97
N THR A 727 -19.08 -44.14 15.38
CA THR A 727 -19.20 -43.57 14.03
C THR A 727 -20.07 -42.33 14.07
N PHE A 728 -19.65 -41.21 13.49
CA PHE A 728 -20.42 -39.97 13.45
C PHE A 728 -20.08 -39.15 12.22
N GLU A 729 -20.98 -38.28 11.80
CA GLU A 729 -20.79 -37.32 10.71
C GLU A 729 -20.45 -35.93 11.26
N ASP A 730 -19.56 -35.21 10.62
CA ASP A 730 -19.31 -33.79 10.93
C ASP A 730 -20.24 -32.82 10.17
N ALA A 731 -19.99 -31.51 10.28
CA ALA A 731 -20.78 -30.48 9.60
C ALA A 731 -20.62 -30.49 8.06
N ALA A 732 -19.55 -31.08 7.53
CA ALA A 732 -19.37 -31.33 6.11
C ALA A 732 -20.01 -32.66 5.66
N GLY A 733 -20.54 -33.43 6.62
CA GLY A 733 -21.14 -34.74 6.42
C GLY A 733 -20.16 -35.89 6.50
N GLU A 734 -18.87 -35.63 6.73
CA GLU A 734 -17.80 -36.64 6.76
C GLU A 734 -17.99 -37.63 7.90
N GLU A 735 -18.13 -38.92 7.59
CA GLU A 735 -18.13 -39.99 8.58
C GLU A 735 -16.72 -40.21 9.20
N HIS A 736 -16.65 -39.99 10.51
CA HIS A 736 -15.51 -40.26 11.37
C HIS A 736 -15.72 -41.57 12.12
N ARG A 737 -14.65 -42.35 12.32
CA ARG A 737 -14.69 -43.65 12.99
C ARG A 737 -13.60 -43.80 14.03
N ILE A 738 -13.97 -44.00 15.29
CA ILE A 738 -13.05 -44.18 16.42
C ILE A 738 -13.22 -45.59 16.99
N GLU A 739 -12.12 -46.29 17.22
CA GLU A 739 -12.11 -47.63 17.81
C GLU A 739 -11.42 -47.64 19.18
N LYS A 740 -12.05 -48.29 20.16
CA LYS A 740 -11.45 -48.59 21.47
C LYS A 740 -11.48 -50.08 21.74
N GLU A 741 -10.30 -50.69 21.66
CA GLU A 741 -10.11 -52.11 21.96
C GLU A 741 -10.22 -52.38 23.46
N PHE A 742 -10.72 -53.57 23.81
CA PHE A 742 -10.75 -54.08 25.17
C PHE A 742 -10.56 -55.60 25.19
N THR A 743 -10.05 -56.09 26.32
CA THR A 743 -9.85 -57.51 26.58
C THR A 743 -10.58 -57.91 27.85
N ILE A 744 -11.23 -59.08 27.85
CA ILE A 744 -11.90 -59.60 29.04
C ILE A 744 -11.57 -61.08 29.22
N ASN A 745 -11.22 -61.46 30.46
CA ASN A 745 -10.88 -62.85 30.78
C ASN A 745 -12.12 -63.59 31.31
N ALA A 746 -12.50 -64.67 30.64
CA ALA A 746 -13.64 -65.51 31.00
C ALA A 746 -13.20 -66.77 31.74
N ILE A 747 -13.83 -67.05 32.87
CA ILE A 747 -13.66 -68.29 33.62
C ILE A 747 -14.96 -69.09 33.63
N GLU A 748 -14.86 -70.42 33.54
CA GLU A 748 -16.02 -71.30 33.64
C GLU A 748 -16.44 -71.38 35.11
N ALA A 749 -17.73 -71.10 35.39
CA ALA A 749 -18.24 -71.17 36.75
C ALA A 749 -18.28 -72.64 37.21
N GLU A 750 -17.60 -72.96 38.31
CA GLU A 750 -17.71 -74.29 38.92
C GLU A 750 -19.14 -74.51 39.42
N PRO A 751 -19.78 -75.66 39.12
CA PRO A 751 -21.14 -75.92 39.56
C PRO A 751 -21.20 -75.91 41.09
N VAL A 752 -22.01 -75.01 41.64
CA VAL A 752 -22.33 -75.00 43.07
C VAL A 752 -23.13 -76.25 43.38
N ILE A 753 -22.44 -77.28 43.90
CA ILE A 753 -23.09 -78.45 44.50
C ILE A 753 -23.82 -77.95 45.74
N ASN A 754 -25.13 -77.78 45.64
CA ASN A 754 -25.98 -77.40 46.76
C ASN A 754 -25.94 -78.52 47.84
N PRO A 755 -25.35 -78.32 49.03
CA PRO A 755 -25.04 -79.45 49.91
C PRO A 755 -26.22 -80.00 50.72
N PHE A 756 -27.44 -79.48 50.57
CA PHE A 756 -28.55 -79.84 51.47
C PHE A 756 -29.84 -80.24 50.74
N PRO A 757 -30.13 -81.55 50.65
CA PRO A 757 -31.46 -82.09 50.44
C PRO A 757 -32.14 -82.33 51.80
N GLY A 758 -33.38 -81.88 52.00
CA GLY A 758 -34.21 -82.39 53.10
C GLY A 758 -35.23 -81.43 53.68
N ASP A 759 -36.49 -81.89 53.69
CA ASP A 759 -37.63 -81.39 54.45
C ASP A 759 -37.33 -81.07 55.93
N PHE A 760 -38.08 -80.14 56.54
CA PHE A 760 -39.07 -80.42 57.60
C PHE A 760 -39.84 -79.13 58.01
N PRO A 761 -41.04 -79.26 58.64
CA PRO A 761 -42.14 -78.30 58.71
C PRO A 761 -42.27 -77.59 60.08
N GLY A 762 -43.27 -76.70 60.21
CA GLY A 762 -43.94 -76.43 61.48
C GLY A 762 -43.86 -75.00 62.02
N ASP A 763 -44.96 -74.28 61.84
CA ASP A 763 -45.79 -73.61 62.85
C ASP A 763 -45.22 -72.66 63.94
N MET A 764 -46.07 -71.65 64.19
CA MET A 764 -46.29 -70.86 65.41
C MET A 764 -45.23 -69.85 65.91
N GLY A 765 -45.72 -68.63 66.16
CA GLY A 765 -45.51 -68.01 67.48
C GLY A 765 -45.04 -66.56 67.55
N LYS A 766 -46.01 -65.63 67.41
CA LYS A 766 -46.26 -64.41 68.21
C LYS A 766 -45.18 -63.80 69.15
N ASP A 767 -45.04 -62.48 68.96
CA ASP A 767 -45.05 -61.39 69.97
C ASP A 767 -43.74 -60.94 70.67
N PRO A 768 -43.69 -59.72 71.26
CA PRO A 768 -42.76 -58.68 70.85
C PRO A 768 -41.92 -58.16 72.04
N ASN A 769 -41.22 -57.04 71.83
CA ASN A 769 -40.78 -56.06 72.84
C ASN A 769 -39.25 -55.91 73.05
N MET A 770 -38.90 -54.64 73.28
CA MET A 770 -37.68 -54.06 73.86
C MET A 770 -36.43 -53.78 72.99
N SER A 771 -36.43 -52.56 72.44
CA SER A 771 -35.56 -51.43 72.81
C SER A 771 -34.07 -51.65 73.12
N GLY A 772 -33.23 -50.91 72.38
CA GLY A 772 -32.25 -50.00 72.99
C GLY A 772 -30.76 -50.34 72.82
N GLY A 773 -30.05 -49.48 72.06
CA GLY A 773 -28.76 -48.95 72.53
C GLY A 773 -27.45 -49.61 72.06
N LYS A 774 -26.97 -49.12 70.91
CA LYS A 774 -25.57 -48.79 70.52
C LYS A 774 -24.40 -49.76 70.78
N ASN A 775 -23.69 -49.94 69.66
CA ASN A 775 -22.26 -50.25 69.44
C ASN A 775 -21.83 -51.72 69.53
N SER A 776 -21.61 -52.32 68.36
CA SER A 776 -20.78 -53.52 68.20
C SER A 776 -20.02 -53.52 66.87
N PHE A 777 -18.74 -53.84 66.94
CA PHE A 777 -18.00 -54.70 66.01
C PHE A 777 -17.00 -55.49 66.88
N PRO A 778 -16.41 -56.61 66.42
CA PRO A 778 -16.81 -57.53 65.33
C PRO A 778 -16.84 -59.01 65.79
N PHE A 779 -17.53 -59.90 65.07
CA PHE A 779 -17.02 -61.23 64.66
C PHE A 779 -18.04 -61.98 63.76
N VAL A 780 -17.64 -62.15 62.50
CA VAL A 780 -17.76 -63.32 61.58
C VAL A 780 -18.87 -64.37 61.84
N TRP A 781 -19.80 -64.55 60.88
CA TRP A 781 -19.91 -65.71 59.96
C TRP A 781 -21.14 -65.60 59.02
N VAL A 782 -20.94 -66.05 57.77
CA VAL A 782 -21.88 -66.59 56.77
C VAL A 782 -23.20 -65.86 56.47
N ALA A 783 -23.24 -65.14 55.34
CA ALA A 783 -24.42 -65.04 54.46
C ALA A 783 -24.02 -64.51 53.05
N VAL A 784 -23.25 -65.30 52.30
CA VAL A 784 -22.75 -64.93 50.95
C VAL A 784 -23.87 -64.95 49.87
N GLY A 785 -25.08 -65.42 50.17
CA GLY A 785 -26.18 -65.47 49.19
C GLY A 785 -27.01 -64.19 49.04
N GLY A 786 -26.92 -63.22 49.96
CA GLY A 786 -27.80 -62.04 49.97
C GLY A 786 -27.16 -60.74 49.45
N GLY A 787 -25.84 -60.66 49.38
CA GLY A 787 -25.11 -59.43 49.09
C GLY A 787 -25.24 -58.95 47.64
N VAL A 788 -25.28 -59.88 46.68
CA VAL A 788 -25.29 -59.53 45.25
C VAL A 788 -26.65 -58.95 44.82
N LEU A 789 -27.76 -59.48 45.36
CA LEU A 789 -29.10 -58.93 45.10
C LEU A 789 -29.30 -57.56 45.78
N VAL A 790 -28.76 -57.36 46.98
CA VAL A 790 -28.89 -56.07 47.68
C VAL A 790 -28.01 -54.98 47.04
N ILE A 791 -26.81 -55.32 46.57
CA ILE A 791 -25.96 -54.38 45.82
C ILE A 791 -26.58 -54.04 44.47
N GLY A 792 -27.11 -55.03 43.73
CA GLY A 792 -27.81 -54.79 42.47
C GLY A 792 -29.03 -53.88 42.62
N VAL A 793 -29.83 -54.07 43.68
CA VAL A 793 -30.98 -53.20 43.99
C VAL A 793 -30.54 -51.81 44.45
N ILE A 794 -29.45 -51.68 45.21
CA ILE A 794 -28.91 -50.37 45.63
C ILE A 794 -28.36 -49.60 44.41
N VAL A 795 -27.63 -50.26 43.51
CA VAL A 795 -27.13 -49.65 42.26
C VAL A 795 -28.29 -49.24 41.36
N LEU A 796 -29.30 -50.11 41.18
CA LEU A 796 -30.51 -49.80 40.41
C LEU A 796 -31.26 -48.59 41.00
N VAL A 797 -31.39 -48.51 42.32
CA VAL A 797 -32.04 -47.38 43.01
C VAL A 797 -31.23 -46.08 42.89
N ILE A 798 -29.89 -46.15 42.93
CA ILE A 798 -29.01 -45.00 42.72
C ILE A 798 -29.08 -44.50 41.26
N VAL A 799 -29.08 -45.40 40.29
CA VAL A 799 -29.23 -45.09 38.85
C VAL A 799 -30.61 -44.49 38.56
N LEU A 800 -31.69 -45.06 39.11
CA LEU A 800 -33.04 -44.53 38.97
C LEU A 800 -33.21 -43.16 39.65
N ARG A 801 -32.55 -42.92 40.80
CA ARG A 801 -32.52 -41.59 41.46
C ARG A 801 -31.72 -40.56 40.66
N LYS A 802 -30.61 -40.95 40.02
CA LYS A 802 -29.83 -40.06 39.12
C LYS A 802 -30.64 -39.70 37.86
N ARG A 803 -31.36 -40.65 37.26
CA ARG A 803 -32.26 -40.40 36.13
C ARG A 803 -33.40 -39.42 36.48
N LYS A 804 -33.97 -39.52 37.70
CA LYS A 804 -35.05 -38.62 38.15
C LYS A 804 -34.55 -37.19 38.38
N LYS A 805 -33.36 -37.02 38.98
CA LYS A 805 -32.73 -35.70 39.16
C LYS A 805 -32.37 -34.99 37.85
N ARG A 806 -31.96 -35.73 36.80
CA ARG A 806 -31.70 -35.12 35.48
C ARG A 806 -32.99 -34.72 34.75
N LYS A 807 -34.07 -35.51 34.88
CA LYS A 807 -35.37 -35.10 34.31
C LYS A 807 -36.01 -33.90 35.02
N GLU A 808 -35.77 -33.73 36.33
CA GLU A 808 -36.21 -32.55 37.06
C GLU A 808 -35.37 -31.30 36.74
N LEU A 809 -34.07 -31.44 36.42
CA LEU A 809 -33.21 -30.33 35.97
C LEU A 809 -33.49 -29.87 34.51
N MET A 810 -34.05 -30.73 33.66
CA MET A 810 -34.44 -30.37 32.28
C MET A 810 -35.83 -29.73 32.18
N LEU A 811 -36.62 -29.74 33.26
CA LEU A 811 -37.95 -29.12 33.32
C LEU A 811 -37.93 -27.71 33.94
N ASP A 812 -36.83 -27.30 34.56
CA ASP A 812 -36.65 -25.97 35.18
C ASP A 812 -35.93 -24.95 34.27
N GLU A 813 -35.54 -25.32 33.04
CA GLU A 813 -34.94 -24.40 32.04
C GLU A 813 -35.94 -23.87 30.98
N ASP A 814 -37.21 -24.27 31.04
CA ASP A 814 -38.30 -23.68 30.24
C ASP A 814 -39.26 -22.86 31.14
N ILE A 815 -38.80 -21.70 31.65
CA ILE A 815 -39.63 -20.53 32.03
C ILE A 815 -38.94 -19.25 31.57
#